data_AF-A0A521UC51-F1
#
_entry.id   AF-A0A521UC51-F1
#
_cell.length_a   1.000
_cell.length_b   1.000
_cell.length_c   1.000
_cell.angle_alpha   90.00
_cell.angle_beta   90.00
_cell.angle_gamma   90.00
#
_symmetry.space_group_name_H-M   'P 1'
#
loop_
_entity.id
_entity.type
_entity.pdbx_description
1 polymer ?
#
loop_
_entity_poly.entity_id
_entity_poly.type
_entity_poly.pdbx_seq_one_letter_code
_entity_poly.pdbx_strand_id
1 'polypeptide(L)'
;MAVTRDVALSPAARSDLGEVRARLDEALVTLVAAALPGGREVARSVGDAITAVYEVLAAPGDGAWVQSTFARALAATRAALARLQEDPAEPSSAHERARDLVASALQGLNAVPALRADGFEAPRQSPGVLRASLDEPVSLDATRGLVVPMVPMPAAPEAPSPPPPDPPPPPAITSLSELEEFAAASRARLEAMEAASEARPSLAPPPPPSAPIDLPGRAAALVFGVAIPPEQVLFERARTCLEDLGMFGLLRRPMSGSSWRAAARTEQRLLRRVDALVACGDGVVPGLVQMLEERPLPDPELTWALVFFFLSLRGSDTLDAALRIARASLSQDAAVALSVADAFAHAPHPMLDEALRGWLTAPEPARRAVALDALSRRYALLASQWDDCAREALSLDDEPALRASARALARVQGDVDPSLALALLRHPLPAVARSAIEGRIARGQRDGAWRALELTEGVDGGFAGAVRYVALAGTRLSKAALIADAGRGGSLALLDALGWYGDPDFVDDLIGALSFDDAATKALAVGALERITGAMLTDDAPEGIDPTLPWPRPEGFVPTPVAEPCVEMAVWRRWWSRVGGGAPAGQRLRWGRPWSPMDNVTEMDRDDAAPDVRRMAWLELCARTGGSIAFDPEDWVSRQERSVSAWRSYVSSPRVAAMAGRWSSAMLEG
;
A
#
# COMPACT_ATOMS: atom_id res chain seq x y z
N MET A 1 38.51 -27.64 21.70
CA MET A 1 38.02 -28.43 20.55
C MET A 1 36.62 -27.99 20.25
N ALA A 2 36.42 -27.33 19.10
CA ALA A 2 35.14 -26.81 18.66
C ALA A 2 34.25 -27.98 18.23
N VAL A 3 33.11 -28.16 18.89
CA VAL A 3 32.05 -29.04 18.41
C VAL A 3 31.31 -28.27 17.32
N THR A 4 31.61 -28.60 16.08
CA THR A 4 30.80 -28.25 14.90
C THR A 4 29.37 -28.73 15.14
N ARG A 5 28.42 -27.78 15.14
CA ARG A 5 26.99 -28.01 15.28
C ARG A 5 26.47 -28.63 13.98
N ASP A 6 26.12 -29.91 14.01
CA ASP A 6 25.52 -30.60 12.87
C ASP A 6 24.02 -30.26 12.72
N VAL A 7 23.64 -30.06 11.47
CA VAL A 7 22.33 -29.63 11.01
C VAL A 7 21.59 -30.84 10.45
N ALA A 8 20.33 -31.07 10.86
CA ALA A 8 19.51 -32.23 10.45
C ALA A 8 19.38 -32.47 8.93
N LEU A 9 19.56 -31.41 8.13
CA LEU A 9 19.66 -31.44 6.68
C LEU A 9 20.96 -30.73 6.30
N SER A 10 21.76 -31.31 5.42
CA SER A 10 22.95 -30.63 4.91
C SER A 10 22.55 -29.31 4.22
N PRO A 11 23.40 -28.27 4.22
CA PRO A 11 23.13 -27.04 3.49
C PRO A 11 22.79 -27.27 2.02
N ALA A 12 23.42 -28.27 1.39
CA ALA A 12 23.10 -28.70 0.04
C ALA A 12 21.67 -29.27 -0.07
N ALA A 13 21.30 -30.22 0.80
CA ALA A 13 19.95 -30.79 0.80
C ALA A 13 18.85 -29.74 1.06
N ARG A 14 19.12 -28.75 1.91
CA ARG A 14 18.20 -27.60 2.12
C ARG A 14 18.08 -26.73 0.88
N SER A 15 19.18 -26.48 0.18
CA SER A 15 19.19 -25.74 -1.08
C SER A 15 18.38 -26.47 -2.14
N ASP A 16 18.62 -27.78 -2.31
CA ASP A 16 17.93 -28.62 -3.29
C ASP A 16 16.42 -28.69 -3.00
N LEU A 17 16.02 -28.90 -1.74
CA LEU A 17 14.62 -28.86 -1.32
C LEU A 17 14.00 -27.46 -1.51
N GLY A 18 14.77 -26.40 -1.32
CA GLY A 18 14.37 -25.03 -1.62
C GLY A 18 14.06 -24.82 -3.11
N GLU A 19 14.85 -25.40 -4.01
CA GLU A 19 14.59 -25.36 -5.45
C GLU A 19 13.38 -26.21 -5.85
N VAL A 20 13.24 -27.42 -5.28
CA VAL A 20 12.06 -28.28 -5.47
C VAL A 20 10.80 -27.51 -5.11
N ARG A 21 10.79 -26.89 -3.93
CA ARG A 21 9.69 -26.04 -3.46
C ARG A 21 9.40 -24.91 -4.45
N ALA A 22 10.43 -24.19 -4.91
CA ALA A 22 10.25 -23.08 -5.86
C ALA A 22 9.60 -23.54 -7.18
N ARG A 23 9.98 -24.72 -7.69
CA ARG A 23 9.37 -25.30 -8.90
C ARG A 23 7.90 -25.67 -8.68
N LEU A 24 7.57 -26.25 -7.53
CA LEU A 24 6.17 -26.58 -7.18
C LEU A 24 5.31 -25.32 -7.01
N ASP A 25 5.83 -24.28 -6.35
CA ASP A 25 5.16 -22.99 -6.22
C ASP A 25 4.88 -22.35 -7.60
N GLU A 26 5.86 -22.35 -8.50
CA GLU A 26 5.69 -21.84 -9.87
C GLU A 26 4.65 -22.66 -10.65
N ALA A 27 4.63 -23.98 -10.48
CA ALA A 27 3.61 -24.84 -11.10
C ALA A 27 2.21 -24.50 -10.60
N LEU A 28 2.06 -24.29 -9.29
CA LEU A 28 0.77 -23.92 -8.68
C LEU A 28 0.27 -22.57 -9.21
N VAL A 29 1.13 -21.54 -9.23
CA VAL A 29 0.78 -20.21 -9.77
C VAL A 29 0.41 -20.29 -11.26
N THR A 30 1.15 -21.09 -12.05
CA THR A 30 0.88 -21.31 -13.48
C THR A 30 -0.50 -21.92 -13.70
N LEU A 31 -0.87 -22.92 -12.90
CA LEU A 31 -2.18 -23.57 -12.97
C LEU A 31 -3.32 -22.62 -12.61
N VAL A 32 -3.12 -21.79 -11.59
CA VAL A 32 -4.11 -20.79 -11.15
C VAL A 32 -4.36 -19.76 -12.24
N ALA A 33 -3.30 -19.20 -12.82
CA ALA A 33 -3.39 -18.18 -13.86
C ALA A 33 -4.13 -18.66 -15.11
N ALA A 34 -4.09 -19.96 -15.40
CA ALA A 34 -4.74 -20.56 -16.56
C ALA A 34 -6.22 -20.92 -16.36
N ALA A 35 -6.73 -20.87 -15.12
CA ALA A 35 -8.14 -21.17 -14.78
C ALA A 35 -8.69 -22.47 -15.40
N LEU A 36 -7.89 -23.54 -15.40
CA LEU A 36 -8.22 -24.78 -16.12
C LEU A 36 -9.44 -25.52 -15.53
N PRO A 37 -10.29 -26.15 -16.36
CA PRO A 37 -11.34 -27.07 -15.89
C PRO A 37 -10.74 -28.21 -15.08
N GLY A 38 -11.26 -28.49 -13.88
CA GLY A 38 -10.68 -29.48 -12.95
C GLY A 38 -9.38 -29.03 -12.26
N GLY A 39 -8.87 -27.84 -12.57
CA GLY A 39 -7.62 -27.30 -12.06
C GLY A 39 -7.55 -27.18 -10.53
N ARG A 40 -8.69 -27.10 -9.82
CA ARG A 40 -8.72 -27.05 -8.36
C ARG A 40 -8.18 -28.32 -7.69
N GLU A 41 -8.50 -29.50 -8.22
CA GLU A 41 -8.04 -30.76 -7.62
C GLU A 41 -6.55 -31.00 -7.89
N VAL A 42 -6.09 -30.57 -9.06
CA VAL A 42 -4.68 -30.58 -9.44
C VAL A 42 -3.89 -29.59 -8.57
N ALA A 43 -4.36 -28.35 -8.46
CA ALA A 43 -3.78 -27.31 -7.61
C ALA A 43 -3.72 -27.75 -6.14
N ARG A 44 -4.77 -28.41 -5.62
CA ARG A 44 -4.77 -29.00 -4.28
C ARG A 44 -3.68 -30.06 -4.12
N SER A 45 -3.54 -30.96 -5.10
CA SER A 45 -2.48 -31.99 -5.10
C SER A 45 -1.08 -31.38 -5.08
N VAL A 46 -0.86 -30.31 -5.86
CA VAL A 46 0.40 -29.56 -5.85
C VAL A 46 0.61 -28.87 -4.50
N GLY A 47 -0.43 -28.29 -3.91
CA GLY A 47 -0.41 -27.72 -2.56
C GLY A 47 -0.05 -28.73 -1.48
N ASP A 48 -0.60 -29.94 -1.54
CA ASP A 48 -0.25 -31.04 -0.63
C ASP A 48 1.23 -31.43 -0.76
N ALA A 49 1.76 -31.46 -1.99
CA ALA A 49 3.18 -31.70 -2.24
C ALA A 49 4.08 -30.60 -1.66
N ILE A 50 3.70 -29.33 -1.81
CA ILE A 50 4.42 -28.19 -1.23
C ILE A 50 4.41 -28.29 0.31
N THR A 51 3.25 -28.60 0.91
CA THR A 51 3.11 -28.79 2.36
C THR A 51 4.08 -29.86 2.86
N ALA A 52 4.11 -30.99 2.18
CA ALA A 52 4.99 -32.09 2.54
C ALA A 52 6.49 -31.72 2.45
N VAL A 53 6.87 -30.88 1.47
CA VAL A 53 8.25 -30.35 1.39
C VAL A 53 8.56 -29.40 2.55
N TYR A 54 7.62 -28.53 2.96
CA TYR A 54 7.82 -27.70 4.16
C TYR A 54 7.93 -28.51 5.43
N GLU A 55 7.15 -29.57 5.58
CA GLU A 55 7.27 -30.46 6.73
C GLU A 55 8.68 -31.05 6.79
N VAL A 56 9.25 -31.49 5.67
CA VAL A 56 10.66 -31.95 5.61
C VAL A 56 11.64 -30.84 6.02
N LEU A 57 11.46 -29.62 5.49
CA LEU A 57 12.33 -28.48 5.81
C LEU A 57 12.23 -28.05 7.29
N ALA A 58 11.05 -28.21 7.88
CA ALA A 58 10.76 -27.88 9.27
C ALA A 58 11.05 -29.03 10.24
N ALA A 59 11.53 -30.18 9.73
CA ALA A 59 11.74 -31.37 10.52
C ALA A 59 12.64 -31.10 11.73
N PRO A 60 12.21 -31.46 12.95
CA PRO A 60 13.17 -31.63 14.04
C PRO A 60 14.16 -32.71 13.60
N GLY A 61 15.42 -32.64 14.05
CA GLY A 61 16.52 -33.51 13.59
C GLY A 61 16.42 -35.00 13.97
N ASP A 62 15.21 -35.51 14.16
CA ASP A 62 14.88 -36.92 14.23
C ASP A 62 14.85 -37.54 12.81
N GLY A 63 15.77 -38.46 12.54
CA GLY A 63 15.89 -39.11 11.23
C GLY A 63 14.69 -39.92 10.78
N ALA A 64 13.97 -40.55 11.71
CA ALA A 64 12.80 -41.34 11.33
C ALA A 64 11.66 -40.41 10.89
N TRP A 65 11.52 -39.26 11.56
CA TRP A 65 10.55 -38.24 11.19
C TRP A 65 10.92 -37.57 9.87
N VAL A 66 12.19 -37.19 9.68
CA VAL A 66 12.72 -36.63 8.43
C VAL A 66 12.49 -37.60 7.25
N GLN A 67 12.79 -38.88 7.41
CA GLN A 67 12.60 -39.87 6.34
C GLN A 67 11.12 -40.11 6.01
N SER A 68 10.25 -40.18 7.02
CA SER A 68 8.81 -40.38 6.79
C SER A 68 8.15 -39.18 6.13
N THR A 69 8.52 -37.95 6.54
CA THR A 69 8.06 -36.72 5.87
C THR A 69 8.61 -36.58 4.46
N PHE A 70 9.86 -36.99 4.21
CA PHE A 70 10.45 -37.00 2.88
C PHE A 70 9.79 -38.01 1.95
N ALA A 71 9.48 -39.22 2.45
CA ALA A 71 8.72 -40.20 1.69
C ALA A 71 7.30 -39.70 1.34
N ARG A 72 6.65 -38.99 2.26
CA ARG A 72 5.37 -38.33 2.02
C ARG A 72 5.49 -37.23 0.97
N ALA A 73 6.55 -36.43 0.99
CA ALA A 73 6.81 -35.41 -0.04
C ALA A 73 6.95 -36.05 -1.43
N LEU A 74 7.78 -37.11 -1.56
CA LEU A 74 7.90 -37.87 -2.80
C LEU A 74 6.56 -38.44 -3.28
N ALA A 75 5.77 -39.02 -2.38
CA ALA A 75 4.46 -39.59 -2.72
C ALA A 75 3.47 -38.52 -3.18
N ALA A 76 3.39 -37.39 -2.47
CA ALA A 76 2.52 -36.26 -2.83
C ALA A 76 2.91 -35.64 -4.17
N THR A 77 4.21 -35.42 -4.43
CA THR A 77 4.68 -34.90 -5.73
C THR A 77 4.39 -35.88 -6.88
N ARG A 78 4.52 -37.19 -6.66
CA ARG A 78 4.12 -38.21 -7.66
C ARG A 78 2.63 -38.17 -7.93
N ALA A 79 1.80 -38.05 -6.90
CA ALA A 79 0.35 -37.96 -7.06
C ALA A 79 -0.06 -36.68 -7.82
N ALA A 80 0.59 -35.56 -7.55
CA ALA A 80 0.39 -34.32 -8.30
C ALA A 80 0.78 -34.46 -9.77
N LEU A 81 1.92 -35.09 -10.08
CA LEU A 81 2.35 -35.33 -11.45
C LEU A 81 1.39 -36.29 -12.18
N ALA A 82 0.95 -37.36 -11.52
CA ALA A 82 0.01 -38.32 -12.09
C ALA A 82 -1.31 -37.62 -12.49
N ARG A 83 -1.86 -36.75 -11.63
CA ARG A 83 -3.04 -35.95 -11.96
C ARG A 83 -2.81 -34.99 -13.13
N LEU A 84 -1.62 -34.40 -13.25
CA LEU A 84 -1.26 -33.58 -14.41
C LEU A 84 -1.09 -34.40 -15.70
N GLN A 85 -0.88 -35.71 -15.59
CA GLN A 85 -0.80 -36.63 -16.72
C GLN A 85 -2.15 -37.25 -17.10
N GLU A 86 -3.18 -37.12 -16.25
CA GLU A 86 -4.55 -37.47 -16.60
C GLU A 86 -5.02 -36.51 -17.70
N ASP A 87 -5.30 -37.08 -18.88
CA ASP A 87 -5.31 -36.39 -20.16
C ASP A 87 -6.52 -35.43 -20.30
N PRO A 88 -6.33 -34.10 -20.34
CA PRO A 88 -7.37 -33.19 -20.84
C PRO A 88 -7.46 -33.33 -22.36
N ALA A 89 -8.66 -33.34 -22.93
CA ALA A 89 -8.87 -33.53 -24.38
C ALA A 89 -8.06 -32.56 -25.28
N GLU A 90 -7.71 -31.37 -24.75
CA GLU A 90 -6.70 -30.44 -25.31
C GLU A 90 -5.90 -29.79 -24.16
N PRO A 91 -4.62 -30.14 -23.94
CA PRO A 91 -3.79 -29.52 -22.90
C PRO A 91 -3.39 -28.10 -23.30
N SER A 92 -3.55 -27.14 -22.38
CA SER A 92 -3.04 -25.78 -22.55
C SER A 92 -1.52 -25.72 -22.35
N SER A 93 -0.87 -24.70 -22.92
CA SER A 93 0.57 -24.45 -22.68
C SER A 93 0.91 -24.26 -21.19
N ALA A 94 -0.03 -23.75 -20.40
CA ALA A 94 0.11 -23.63 -18.95
C ALA A 94 0.07 -24.99 -18.23
N HIS A 95 -0.80 -25.91 -18.69
CA HIS A 95 -0.85 -27.28 -18.19
C HIS A 95 0.47 -28.02 -18.45
N GLU A 96 1.00 -27.91 -19.66
CA GLU A 96 2.30 -28.50 -20.04
C GLU A 96 3.44 -27.94 -19.19
N ARG A 97 3.51 -26.61 -19.05
CA ARG A 97 4.51 -25.95 -18.20
C ARG A 97 4.41 -26.41 -16.74
N ALA A 98 3.21 -26.50 -16.18
CA ALA A 98 3.00 -26.97 -14.81
C ALA A 98 3.44 -28.43 -14.65
N ARG A 99 3.10 -29.30 -15.61
CA ARG A 99 3.55 -30.71 -15.64
C ARG A 99 5.07 -30.80 -15.64
N ASP A 100 5.74 -30.04 -16.49
CA ASP A 100 7.19 -30.07 -16.62
C ASP A 100 7.89 -29.56 -15.34
N LEU A 101 7.33 -28.52 -14.70
CA LEU A 101 7.79 -28.02 -13.41
C LEU A 101 7.65 -29.05 -12.28
N VAL A 102 6.50 -29.73 -12.18
CA VAL A 102 6.28 -30.79 -11.18
C VAL A 102 7.17 -32.00 -11.45
N ALA A 103 7.37 -32.37 -12.73
CA ALA A 103 8.30 -33.44 -13.10
C ALA A 103 9.74 -33.09 -12.72
N SER A 104 10.17 -31.85 -12.96
CA SER A 104 11.49 -31.35 -12.55
C SER A 104 11.64 -31.32 -11.02
N ALA A 105 10.59 -30.93 -10.29
CA ALA A 105 10.57 -30.99 -8.82
C ALA A 105 10.71 -32.42 -8.30
N LEU A 106 10.02 -33.39 -8.94
CA LEU A 106 10.14 -34.81 -8.60
C LEU A 106 11.56 -35.33 -8.87
N GLN A 107 12.18 -34.96 -9.98
CA GLN A 107 13.58 -35.30 -10.26
C GLN A 107 14.52 -34.74 -9.20
N GLY A 108 14.34 -33.47 -8.82
CA GLY A 108 15.07 -32.82 -7.73
C GLY A 108 14.94 -33.58 -6.41
N LEU A 109 13.71 -33.96 -6.02
CA LEU A 109 13.49 -34.78 -4.82
C LEU A 109 14.22 -36.12 -4.88
N ASN A 110 14.21 -36.82 -6.01
CA ASN A 110 14.94 -38.10 -6.13
C ASN A 110 16.47 -37.91 -6.13
N ALA A 111 16.96 -36.71 -6.43
CA ALA A 111 18.39 -36.38 -6.43
C ALA A 111 18.93 -35.93 -5.05
N VAL A 112 18.05 -35.57 -4.11
CA VAL A 112 18.48 -35.20 -2.75
C VAL A 112 19.18 -36.41 -2.11
N PRO A 113 20.46 -36.28 -1.67
CA PRO A 113 21.22 -37.38 -1.09
C PRO A 113 20.50 -38.00 0.12
N ALA A 114 20.68 -39.31 0.33
CA ALA A 114 20.06 -40.04 1.43
C ALA A 114 20.25 -39.29 2.77
N LEU A 115 19.13 -38.90 3.39
CA LEU A 115 19.10 -38.14 4.62
C LEU A 115 19.61 -39.01 5.77
N ARG A 116 20.83 -38.73 6.23
CA ARG A 116 21.37 -39.23 7.50
C ARG A 116 21.02 -38.23 8.58
N ALA A 117 20.25 -38.65 9.59
CA ALA A 117 20.12 -37.88 10.80
C ALA A 117 21.01 -38.50 11.87
N ASP A 118 22.02 -37.73 12.27
CA ASP A 118 22.72 -37.98 13.52
C ASP A 118 22.15 -37.02 14.58
N GLY A 119 21.94 -37.56 15.78
CA GLY A 119 21.04 -37.06 16.81
C GLY A 119 21.15 -35.56 17.10
N PHE A 120 20.03 -34.86 16.91
CA PHE A 120 19.88 -33.45 17.27
C PHE A 120 18.61 -33.26 18.11
N GLU A 121 18.76 -32.68 19.30
CA GLU A 121 17.64 -32.15 20.08
C GLU A 121 17.42 -30.68 19.70
N ALA A 122 16.25 -30.38 19.12
CA ALA A 122 15.85 -29.00 18.83
C ALA A 122 15.52 -28.25 20.13
N PRO A 123 16.02 -27.01 20.31
CA PRO A 123 15.61 -26.20 21.44
C PRO A 123 14.12 -25.90 21.32
N ARG A 124 13.32 -26.42 22.27
CA ARG A 124 11.92 -26.04 22.46
C ARG A 124 11.89 -24.59 22.94
N GLN A 125 11.63 -23.65 22.05
CA GLN A 125 11.32 -22.29 22.47
C GLN A 125 9.96 -22.29 23.16
N SER A 126 9.90 -21.70 24.35
CA SER A 126 8.64 -21.48 25.04
C SER A 126 7.82 -20.43 24.29
N PRO A 127 6.50 -20.62 24.13
CA PRO A 127 5.64 -19.62 23.52
C PRO A 127 5.75 -18.32 24.31
N GLY A 128 6.43 -17.31 23.74
CA GLY A 128 6.33 -15.96 24.24
C GLY A 128 4.89 -15.46 24.10
N VAL A 129 4.46 -14.55 24.96
CA VAL A 129 3.19 -13.86 24.76
C VAL A 129 3.31 -13.08 23.44
N LEU A 130 2.52 -13.47 22.45
CA LEU A 130 2.40 -12.75 21.19
C LEU A 130 1.90 -11.34 21.49
N ARG A 131 2.74 -10.36 21.18
CA ARG A 131 2.38 -8.95 21.25
C ARG A 131 2.84 -8.29 19.97
N ALA A 132 1.92 -7.68 19.27
CA ALA A 132 2.22 -6.75 18.21
C ALA A 132 2.98 -5.58 18.82
N SER A 133 3.85 -5.05 17.98
CA SER A 133 4.52 -3.79 18.19
C SER A 133 3.55 -2.64 18.48
N LEU A 134 4.03 -1.66 19.24
CA LEU A 134 3.24 -0.46 19.56
C LEU A 134 3.20 0.54 18.38
N ASP A 135 4.37 0.87 17.82
CA ASP A 135 4.48 1.99 16.86
C ASP A 135 5.02 1.60 15.48
N GLU A 136 5.66 0.44 15.34
CA GLU A 136 6.21 -0.07 14.07
C GLU A 136 6.14 -1.58 14.00
N PRO A 137 5.69 -2.20 12.90
CA PRO A 137 5.51 -3.65 12.82
C PRO A 137 6.79 -4.41 13.17
N VAL A 138 6.63 -5.47 13.97
CA VAL A 138 7.69 -6.44 14.30
C VAL A 138 7.22 -7.82 13.89
N SER A 139 8.14 -8.62 13.35
CA SER A 139 7.82 -10.00 12.95
C SER A 139 7.54 -10.87 14.16
N LEU A 140 6.35 -11.49 14.18
CA LEU A 140 5.84 -12.30 15.27
C LEU A 140 6.34 -13.73 15.17
N ASP A 141 6.95 -14.22 16.25
CA ASP A 141 7.32 -15.63 16.42
C ASP A 141 6.18 -16.38 17.11
N ALA A 142 5.22 -16.84 16.32
CA ALA A 142 4.09 -17.61 16.82
C ALA A 142 4.42 -19.11 16.78
N THR A 143 4.25 -19.80 17.90
CA THR A 143 4.23 -21.27 17.92
C THR A 143 2.97 -21.73 17.18
N ARG A 144 3.11 -22.08 15.91
CA ARG A 144 2.01 -22.43 15.00
C ARG A 144 2.36 -23.64 14.14
N GLY A 145 1.34 -24.30 13.57
CA GLY A 145 1.52 -25.23 12.47
C GLY A 145 2.02 -24.53 11.19
N LEU A 146 2.53 -25.33 10.25
CA LEU A 146 2.91 -24.84 8.92
C LEU A 146 1.68 -24.29 8.20
N VAL A 147 1.85 -23.15 7.52
CA VAL A 147 0.78 -22.60 6.68
C VAL A 147 0.61 -23.51 5.49
N VAL A 148 -0.60 -24.09 5.37
CA VAL A 148 -0.97 -24.86 4.18
C VAL A 148 -0.95 -23.91 2.98
N PRO A 149 -0.15 -24.22 1.94
CA PRO A 149 0.00 -23.38 0.78
C PRO A 149 -1.32 -23.36 -0.01
N MET A 150 -2.00 -22.22 0.03
CA MET A 150 -3.18 -21.95 -0.79
C MET A 150 -2.90 -20.81 -1.77
N VAL A 151 -3.57 -20.85 -2.92
CA VAL A 151 -3.56 -19.79 -3.93
C VAL A 151 -5.00 -19.55 -4.35
N PRO A 152 -5.47 -18.30 -4.40
CA PRO A 152 -6.84 -18.03 -4.78
C PRO A 152 -7.12 -18.47 -6.22
N MET A 153 -8.03 -19.44 -6.40
CA MET A 153 -8.53 -19.89 -7.70
C MET A 153 -9.78 -19.10 -8.11
N PRO A 154 -9.83 -18.48 -9.31
CA PRO A 154 -11.06 -17.89 -9.82
C PRO A 154 -12.19 -18.93 -9.88
N ALA A 155 -13.42 -18.52 -9.55
CA ALA A 155 -14.58 -19.36 -9.79
C ALA A 155 -14.71 -19.66 -11.29
N ALA A 156 -14.90 -20.94 -11.66
CA ALA A 156 -15.26 -21.29 -13.02
C ALA A 156 -16.59 -20.59 -13.37
N PRO A 157 -16.77 -20.08 -14.60
CA PRO A 157 -18.02 -19.44 -14.97
C PRO A 157 -19.17 -20.42 -14.76
N GLU A 158 -20.08 -20.05 -13.86
CA GLU A 158 -21.23 -20.88 -13.52
C GLU A 158 -22.14 -20.94 -14.76
N ALA A 159 -22.50 -22.15 -15.19
CA ALA A 159 -23.45 -22.32 -16.28
C ALA A 159 -24.75 -21.59 -15.89
N PRO A 160 -25.36 -20.77 -16.77
CA PRO A 160 -26.53 -19.99 -16.42
C PRO A 160 -27.62 -20.92 -15.90
N SER A 161 -27.99 -20.74 -14.64
CA SER A 161 -29.09 -21.47 -14.03
C SER A 161 -30.36 -21.17 -14.83
N PRO A 162 -31.18 -22.18 -15.18
CA PRO A 162 -32.47 -21.92 -15.82
C PRO A 162 -33.28 -21.00 -14.89
N PRO A 163 -33.94 -19.97 -15.43
CA PRO A 163 -34.69 -19.02 -14.61
C PRO A 163 -35.73 -19.78 -13.77
N PRO A 164 -35.90 -19.43 -12.48
CA PRO A 164 -36.94 -20.02 -11.67
C PRO A 164 -38.30 -19.80 -12.35
N PRO A 165 -39.22 -20.78 -12.32
CA PRO A 165 -40.54 -20.61 -12.89
C PRO A 165 -41.25 -19.46 -12.17
N ASP A 166 -41.81 -18.52 -12.94
CA ASP A 166 -42.55 -17.39 -12.39
C ASP A 166 -43.67 -17.89 -11.46
N PRO A 167 -43.82 -17.33 -10.25
CA PRO A 167 -44.94 -17.67 -9.38
C PRO A 167 -46.25 -17.34 -10.11
N PRO A 168 -47.31 -18.16 -9.96
CA PRO A 168 -48.58 -17.90 -10.62
C PRO A 168 -49.11 -16.52 -10.17
N PRO A 169 -49.52 -15.66 -11.12
CA PRO A 169 -50.03 -14.35 -10.77
C PRO A 169 -51.26 -14.49 -9.86
N PRO A 170 -51.39 -13.65 -8.82
CA PRO A 170 -52.58 -13.66 -7.99
C PRO A 170 -53.83 -13.41 -8.84
N PRO A 171 -54.98 -14.02 -8.50
CA PRO A 171 -56.20 -13.84 -9.28
C PRO A 171 -56.55 -12.35 -9.38
N ALA A 172 -56.84 -11.88 -10.59
CA ALA A 172 -57.19 -10.49 -10.83
C ALA A 172 -58.53 -10.17 -10.13
N ILE A 173 -58.51 -9.24 -9.19
CA ILE A 173 -59.70 -8.72 -8.51
C ILE A 173 -60.37 -7.75 -9.49
N THR A 174 -61.59 -8.05 -9.94
CA THR A 174 -62.29 -7.29 -10.99
C THR A 174 -63.48 -6.49 -10.48
N SER A 175 -63.81 -6.61 -9.19
CA SER A 175 -64.89 -5.87 -8.56
C SER A 175 -64.56 -5.42 -7.13
N LEU A 176 -65.26 -4.38 -6.66
CA LEU A 176 -65.14 -3.87 -5.29
C LEU A 176 -65.56 -4.90 -4.25
N SER A 177 -66.54 -5.77 -4.53
CA SER A 177 -66.93 -6.84 -3.61
C SER A 177 -65.86 -7.91 -3.45
N GLU A 178 -65.15 -8.26 -4.54
CA GLU A 178 -64.02 -9.20 -4.48
C GLU A 178 -62.84 -8.64 -3.69
N LEU A 179 -62.62 -7.31 -3.74
CA LEU A 179 -61.60 -6.64 -2.93
C LEU A 179 -61.97 -6.65 -1.43
N GLU A 180 -63.24 -6.45 -1.11
CA GLU A 180 -63.75 -6.50 0.26
C GLU A 180 -63.68 -7.91 0.84
N GLU A 181 -64.01 -8.95 0.07
CA GLU A 181 -63.85 -10.34 0.46
C GLU A 181 -62.39 -10.73 0.68
N PHE A 182 -61.49 -10.30 -0.21
CA PHE A 182 -60.06 -10.54 -0.07
C PHE A 182 -59.46 -9.82 1.15
N ALA A 183 -59.89 -8.58 1.41
CA ALA A 183 -59.49 -7.83 2.59
C ALA A 183 -60.02 -8.45 3.89
N ALA A 184 -61.26 -8.96 3.88
CA ALA A 184 -61.85 -9.68 5.00
C ALA A 184 -61.12 -11.00 5.28
N ALA A 185 -60.81 -11.78 4.24
CA ALA A 185 -60.05 -13.02 4.36
C ALA A 185 -58.61 -12.77 4.87
N SER A 186 -57.98 -11.69 4.42
CA SER A 186 -56.64 -11.30 4.88
C SER A 186 -56.63 -10.81 6.34
N ARG A 187 -57.65 -10.05 6.76
CA ARG A 187 -57.83 -9.67 8.18
C ARG A 187 -58.11 -10.88 9.06
N ALA A 188 -59.00 -11.78 8.66
CA ALA A 188 -59.27 -13.01 9.40
C ALA A 188 -58.01 -13.90 9.55
N ARG A 189 -57.13 -13.89 8.54
CA ARG A 189 -55.86 -14.61 8.59
C ARG A 189 -54.86 -13.96 9.55
N LEU A 190 -54.81 -12.63 9.61
CA LEU A 190 -54.02 -11.87 10.59
C LEU A 190 -54.55 -12.08 12.01
N GLU A 191 -55.85 -11.98 12.21
CA GLU A 191 -56.51 -12.22 13.50
C GLU A 191 -56.32 -13.66 13.98
N ALA A 192 -56.34 -14.65 13.09
CA ALA A 192 -56.04 -16.04 13.43
C ALA A 192 -54.56 -16.25 13.84
N MET A 193 -53.64 -15.50 13.23
CA MET A 193 -52.22 -15.52 13.62
C MET A 193 -51.98 -14.81 14.95
N GLU A 194 -52.65 -13.69 15.21
CA GLU A 194 -52.60 -12.97 16.49
C GLU A 194 -53.25 -13.80 17.62
N ALA A 195 -54.40 -14.42 17.39
CA ALA A 195 -55.04 -15.33 18.35
C ALA A 195 -54.18 -16.57 18.65
N ALA A 196 -53.45 -17.10 17.67
CA ALA A 196 -52.47 -18.18 17.88
C ALA A 196 -51.24 -17.72 18.68
N SER A 197 -50.90 -16.44 18.63
CA SER A 197 -49.81 -15.83 19.42
C SER A 197 -50.24 -15.51 20.86
N GLU A 198 -51.48 -15.08 21.07
CA GLU A 198 -52.05 -14.74 22.39
C GLU A 198 -52.51 -15.96 23.20
N ALA A 199 -52.80 -17.10 22.54
CA ALA A 199 -53.09 -18.39 23.20
C ALA A 199 -51.85 -19.08 23.82
N ARG A 200 -50.82 -18.32 24.23
CA ARG A 200 -49.75 -18.85 25.09
C ARG A 200 -50.30 -18.99 26.52
N PRO A 201 -50.32 -20.19 27.12
CA PRO A 201 -50.77 -20.34 28.49
C PRO A 201 -49.87 -19.53 29.44
N SER A 202 -50.51 -18.74 30.31
CA SER A 202 -49.85 -18.05 31.41
C SER A 202 -49.06 -19.05 32.25
N LEU A 203 -47.72 -18.92 32.24
CA LEU A 203 -46.82 -19.76 33.02
C LEU A 203 -47.06 -19.50 34.51
N ALA A 204 -47.57 -20.52 35.21
CA ALA A 204 -47.48 -20.59 36.66
C ALA A 204 -46.00 -20.43 37.10
N PRO A 205 -45.72 -19.86 38.28
CA PRO A 205 -44.34 -19.67 38.75
C PRO A 205 -43.60 -21.01 38.74
N PRO A 206 -42.32 -21.03 38.31
CA PRO A 206 -41.61 -22.27 38.05
C PRO A 206 -41.44 -23.06 39.36
N PRO A 207 -41.73 -24.38 39.37
CA PRO A 207 -41.24 -25.24 40.44
C PRO A 207 -39.70 -25.24 40.42
N PRO A 208 -39.04 -25.49 41.57
CA PRO A 208 -37.59 -25.48 41.66
C PRO A 208 -36.95 -26.48 40.68
N PRO A 209 -35.71 -26.21 40.22
CA PRO A 209 -35.12 -26.81 39.03
C PRO A 209 -35.06 -28.32 39.15
N SER A 210 -35.87 -28.99 38.32
CA SER A 210 -35.93 -30.44 38.22
C SER A 210 -35.36 -30.86 36.88
N ALA A 211 -34.09 -31.27 36.88
CA ALA A 211 -33.32 -31.92 35.80
C ALA A 211 -33.29 -31.22 34.41
N PRO A 212 -32.25 -31.45 33.59
CA PRO A 212 -32.20 -30.91 32.23
C PRO A 212 -33.38 -31.44 31.41
N ILE A 213 -34.19 -30.55 30.84
CA ILE A 213 -35.24 -30.92 29.89
C ILE A 213 -34.56 -31.32 28.58
N ASP A 214 -34.69 -32.59 28.20
CA ASP A 214 -34.20 -33.11 26.93
C ASP A 214 -35.18 -32.72 25.81
N LEU A 215 -34.95 -31.55 25.20
CA LEU A 215 -35.74 -31.06 24.08
C LEU A 215 -35.25 -31.73 22.77
N PRO A 216 -36.13 -32.35 21.96
CA PRO A 216 -35.76 -32.87 20.65
C PRO A 216 -35.12 -31.76 19.79
N GLY A 217 -34.02 -32.07 19.10
CA GLY A 217 -33.12 -31.07 18.49
C GLY A 217 -33.74 -29.98 17.61
N ARG A 218 -34.91 -30.22 16.98
CA ARG A 218 -35.65 -29.19 16.23
C ARG A 218 -36.29 -28.11 17.12
N ALA A 219 -36.81 -28.48 18.29
CA ALA A 219 -37.40 -27.54 19.24
C ALA A 219 -36.33 -26.69 19.95
N ALA A 220 -35.18 -27.30 20.26
CA ALA A 220 -34.02 -26.58 20.78
C ALA A 220 -33.46 -25.56 19.76
N ALA A 221 -33.37 -25.92 18.47
CA ALA A 221 -32.88 -25.02 17.42
C ALA A 221 -33.80 -23.82 17.15
N LEU A 222 -35.12 -23.97 17.33
CA LEU A 222 -36.09 -22.87 17.20
C LEU A 222 -36.05 -21.87 18.37
N VAL A 223 -35.69 -22.33 19.58
CA VAL A 223 -35.69 -21.53 20.81
C VAL A 223 -34.32 -20.90 21.08
N PHE A 224 -33.23 -21.62 20.80
CA PHE A 224 -31.86 -21.21 21.12
C PHE A 224 -30.99 -20.95 19.88
N GLY A 225 -31.52 -21.15 18.67
CA GLY A 225 -30.74 -21.12 17.44
C GLY A 225 -29.97 -22.42 17.19
N VAL A 226 -29.33 -22.53 16.03
CA VAL A 226 -28.40 -23.64 15.73
C VAL A 226 -27.10 -23.37 16.49
N ALA A 227 -26.63 -24.36 17.25
CA ALA A 227 -25.34 -24.26 17.93
C ALA A 227 -24.23 -24.02 16.88
N ILE A 228 -23.58 -22.87 16.97
CA ILE A 228 -22.44 -22.52 16.11
C ILE A 228 -21.21 -23.21 16.69
N PRO A 229 -20.52 -24.06 15.91
CA PRO A 229 -19.33 -24.72 16.40
C PRO A 229 -18.21 -23.71 16.72
N PRO A 230 -17.36 -23.97 17.74
CA PRO A 230 -16.30 -23.05 18.16
C PRO A 230 -15.37 -22.62 17.02
N GLU A 231 -15.04 -23.52 16.10
CA GLU A 231 -14.22 -23.24 14.92
C GLU A 231 -14.86 -22.19 13.99
N GLN A 232 -16.19 -22.22 13.83
CA GLN A 232 -16.90 -21.24 13.01
C GLN A 232 -16.92 -19.87 13.71
N VAL A 233 -17.05 -19.84 15.04
CA VAL A 233 -16.95 -18.58 15.80
C VAL A 233 -15.54 -17.97 15.67
N LEU A 234 -14.49 -18.79 15.75
CA LEU A 234 -13.11 -18.34 15.57
C LEU A 234 -12.86 -17.84 14.16
N PHE A 235 -13.38 -18.55 13.14
CA PHE A 235 -13.29 -18.13 11.76
C PHE A 235 -13.97 -16.79 11.49
N GLU A 236 -15.21 -16.60 11.96
CA GLU A 236 -15.94 -15.32 11.82
C GLU A 236 -15.19 -14.15 12.49
N ARG A 237 -14.59 -14.38 13.66
CA ARG A 237 -13.75 -13.38 14.33
C ARG A 237 -12.50 -13.07 13.52
N ALA A 238 -11.83 -14.09 12.98
CA ALA A 238 -10.66 -13.91 12.15
C ALA A 238 -11.02 -13.14 10.87
N ARG A 239 -12.13 -13.48 10.23
CA ARG A 239 -12.68 -12.79 9.06
C ARG A 239 -12.88 -11.29 9.33
N THR A 240 -13.61 -10.93 10.39
CA THR A 240 -13.79 -9.51 10.77
C THR A 240 -12.47 -8.82 11.06
N CYS A 241 -11.51 -9.49 11.72
CA CYS A 241 -10.19 -8.92 11.96
C CYS A 241 -9.39 -8.69 10.68
N LEU A 242 -9.53 -9.56 9.68
CA LEU A 242 -8.86 -9.44 8.38
C LEU A 242 -9.49 -8.32 7.53
N GLU A 243 -10.81 -8.21 7.51
CA GLU A 243 -11.53 -7.12 6.84
C GLU A 243 -11.15 -5.76 7.47
N ASP A 244 -11.13 -5.68 8.81
CA ASP A 244 -10.64 -4.50 9.53
C ASP A 244 -9.18 -4.19 9.19
N LEU A 245 -8.33 -5.22 9.05
CA LEU A 245 -6.92 -5.06 8.70
C LEU A 245 -6.76 -4.42 7.32
N GLY A 246 -7.54 -4.87 6.32
CA GLY A 246 -7.56 -4.28 4.98
C GLY A 246 -8.03 -2.82 5.00
N MET A 247 -9.15 -2.55 5.69
CA MET A 247 -9.68 -1.20 5.86
C MET A 247 -8.66 -0.26 6.53
N PHE A 248 -8.03 -0.70 7.63
CA PHE A 248 -7.01 0.11 8.31
C PHE A 248 -5.74 0.28 7.49
N GLY A 249 -5.38 -0.69 6.64
CA GLY A 249 -4.30 -0.56 5.67
C GLY A 249 -4.50 0.62 4.73
N LEU A 250 -5.72 0.79 4.20
CA LEU A 250 -6.08 1.95 3.38
C LEU A 250 -6.14 3.25 4.19
N LEU A 251 -6.80 3.24 5.35
CA LEU A 251 -6.98 4.42 6.21
C LEU A 251 -5.70 4.90 6.88
N ARG A 252 -4.60 4.15 6.77
CA ARG A 252 -3.27 4.57 7.20
C ARG A 252 -2.80 5.81 6.45
N ARG A 253 -3.22 5.98 5.19
CA ARG A 253 -2.91 7.16 4.38
C ARG A 253 -3.82 8.31 4.82
N PRO A 254 -3.27 9.43 5.33
CA PRO A 254 -4.09 10.52 5.79
C PRO A 254 -4.84 11.15 4.61
N MET A 255 -6.14 11.39 4.80
CA MET A 255 -6.95 12.14 3.84
C MET A 255 -6.56 13.62 3.87
N SER A 256 -6.71 14.31 2.73
CA SER A 256 -6.55 15.77 2.67
C SER A 256 -7.39 16.46 3.74
N GLY A 257 -6.76 17.32 4.54
CA GLY A 257 -7.40 18.06 5.64
C GLY A 257 -7.52 17.29 6.96
N SER A 258 -7.14 16.01 7.01
CA SER A 258 -7.03 15.26 8.27
C SER A 258 -5.63 15.34 8.84
N SER A 259 -5.51 15.27 10.18
CA SER A 259 -4.20 15.23 10.83
C SER A 259 -3.46 13.95 10.46
N TRP A 260 -2.24 14.05 9.92
CA TRP A 260 -1.44 12.87 9.60
C TRP A 260 -1.05 12.06 10.84
N ARG A 261 -0.92 12.71 12.01
CA ARG A 261 -0.70 12.02 13.29
C ARG A 261 -1.90 11.23 13.77
N ALA A 262 -3.12 11.57 13.32
CA ALA A 262 -4.30 10.78 13.65
C ALA A 262 -4.20 9.34 13.12
N ALA A 263 -3.42 9.12 12.04
CA ALA A 263 -3.14 7.80 11.50
C ALA A 263 -2.43 6.88 12.50
N ALA A 264 -1.67 7.40 13.48
CA ALA A 264 -0.99 6.55 14.49
C ALA A 264 -1.96 5.66 15.28
N ARG A 265 -3.18 6.15 15.56
CA ARG A 265 -4.20 5.33 16.23
C ARG A 265 -4.73 4.24 15.31
N THR A 266 -4.87 4.53 14.02
CA THR A 266 -5.26 3.55 12.99
C THR A 266 -4.16 2.49 12.85
N GLU A 267 -2.91 2.90 12.78
CA GLU A 267 -1.71 2.05 12.75
C GLU A 267 -1.66 1.11 13.96
N GLN A 268 -1.90 1.63 15.17
CA GLN A 268 -1.98 0.80 16.38
C GLN A 268 -3.14 -0.21 16.34
N ARG A 269 -4.29 0.16 15.79
CA ARG A 269 -5.44 -0.76 15.63
C ARG A 269 -5.12 -1.85 14.62
N LEU A 270 -4.50 -1.49 13.50
CA LEU A 270 -4.03 -2.40 12.46
C LEU A 270 -3.09 -3.46 13.06
N LEU A 271 -2.08 -3.05 13.82
CA LEU A 271 -1.14 -3.96 14.46
C LEU A 271 -1.83 -4.89 15.47
N ARG A 272 -2.81 -4.40 16.25
CA ARG A 272 -3.63 -5.24 17.14
C ARG A 272 -4.52 -6.24 16.41
N ARG A 273 -4.92 -5.97 15.15
CA ARG A 273 -5.67 -6.94 14.34
C ARG A 273 -4.80 -8.11 13.91
N VAL A 274 -3.51 -7.89 13.67
CA VAL A 274 -2.55 -8.98 13.47
C VAL A 274 -2.52 -9.91 14.68
N ASP A 275 -2.41 -9.36 15.90
CA ASP A 275 -2.45 -10.18 17.13
C ASP A 275 -3.75 -10.96 17.28
N ALA A 276 -4.88 -10.30 17.01
CA ALA A 276 -6.19 -10.94 17.10
C ALA A 276 -6.32 -12.11 16.12
N LEU A 277 -5.81 -11.96 14.90
CA LEU A 277 -5.76 -13.02 13.89
C LEU A 277 -4.90 -14.20 14.36
N VAL A 278 -3.71 -13.93 14.92
CA VAL A 278 -2.86 -15.01 15.44
C VAL A 278 -3.52 -15.72 16.63
N ALA A 279 -4.24 -14.99 17.49
CA ALA A 279 -4.96 -15.56 18.62
C ALA A 279 -6.14 -16.46 18.21
N CYS A 280 -6.65 -16.34 16.98
CA CYS A 280 -7.67 -17.25 16.45
C CYS A 280 -7.12 -18.65 16.08
N GLY A 281 -5.79 -18.82 16.05
CA GLY A 281 -5.13 -20.09 15.74
C GLY A 281 -4.82 -20.27 14.26
N ASP A 282 -4.09 -21.33 13.92
CA ASP A 282 -3.69 -21.66 12.54
C ASP A 282 -4.84 -22.24 11.69
N GLY A 283 -5.82 -22.90 12.32
CA GLY A 283 -6.96 -23.52 11.65
C GLY A 283 -7.85 -22.55 10.84
N VAL A 284 -7.82 -21.24 11.12
CA VAL A 284 -8.61 -20.26 10.36
C VAL A 284 -7.95 -19.81 9.06
N VAL A 285 -6.62 -19.96 8.95
CA VAL A 285 -5.80 -19.41 7.85
C VAL A 285 -6.25 -19.90 6.47
N PRO A 286 -6.56 -21.21 6.25
CA PRO A 286 -7.03 -21.68 4.96
C PRO A 286 -8.32 -20.96 4.50
N GLY A 287 -9.29 -20.80 5.41
CA GLY A 287 -10.54 -20.12 5.10
C GLY A 287 -10.35 -18.63 4.81
N LEU A 288 -9.35 -17.98 5.42
CA LEU A 288 -9.05 -16.57 5.15
C LEU A 288 -8.51 -16.36 3.72
N VAL A 289 -7.73 -17.30 3.20
CA VAL A 289 -7.27 -17.25 1.80
C VAL A 289 -8.43 -17.55 0.84
N GLN A 290 -9.32 -18.48 1.21
CA GLN A 290 -10.52 -18.80 0.42
C GLN A 290 -11.41 -17.57 0.19
N MET A 291 -11.41 -16.59 1.11
CA MET A 291 -12.15 -15.35 0.92
C MET A 291 -11.76 -14.60 -0.35
N LEU A 292 -10.51 -14.68 -0.82
CA LEU A 292 -10.11 -14.09 -2.11
C LEU A 292 -10.70 -14.82 -3.31
N GLU A 293 -10.93 -16.13 -3.21
CA GLU A 293 -11.53 -16.96 -4.28
C GLU A 293 -13.01 -16.65 -4.47
N GLU A 294 -13.69 -16.33 -3.37
CA GLU A 294 -15.11 -16.04 -3.33
C GLU A 294 -15.44 -14.63 -3.86
N ARG A 295 -14.43 -13.79 -4.08
CA ARG A 295 -14.62 -12.44 -4.63
C ARG A 295 -14.77 -12.50 -6.15
N PRO A 296 -15.84 -11.93 -6.71
CA PRO A 296 -16.04 -11.91 -8.16
C PRO A 296 -15.10 -10.96 -8.90
N LEU A 297 -14.48 -10.01 -8.17
CA LEU A 297 -13.54 -9.02 -8.68
C LEU A 297 -12.29 -9.00 -7.81
N PRO A 298 -11.12 -8.61 -8.35
CA PRO A 298 -9.92 -8.39 -7.55
C PRO A 298 -10.21 -7.44 -6.38
N ASP A 299 -9.78 -7.84 -5.19
CA ASP A 299 -9.96 -7.08 -3.95
C ASP A 299 -8.59 -6.63 -3.44
N PRO A 300 -8.15 -5.39 -3.76
CA PRO A 300 -6.86 -4.86 -3.33
C PRO A 300 -6.74 -4.79 -1.80
N GLU A 301 -7.83 -4.51 -1.08
CA GLU A 301 -7.85 -4.37 0.38
C GLU A 301 -7.62 -5.71 1.07
N LEU A 302 -8.36 -6.72 0.66
CA LEU A 302 -8.23 -8.07 1.20
C LEU A 302 -6.86 -8.68 0.82
N THR A 303 -6.37 -8.39 -0.39
CA THR A 303 -5.03 -8.81 -0.84
C THR A 303 -3.95 -8.15 0.02
N TRP A 304 -4.04 -6.85 0.26
CA TRP A 304 -3.14 -6.11 1.16
C TRP A 304 -3.14 -6.75 2.56
N ALA A 305 -4.33 -7.02 3.11
CA ALA A 305 -4.50 -7.57 4.45
C ALA A 305 -3.82 -8.94 4.60
N LEU A 306 -4.08 -9.86 3.66
CA LEU A 306 -3.49 -11.19 3.68
C LEU A 306 -1.97 -11.15 3.52
N VAL A 307 -1.47 -10.39 2.54
CA VAL A 307 -0.03 -10.26 2.30
C VAL A 307 0.67 -9.66 3.52
N PHE A 308 0.13 -8.59 4.09
CA PHE A 308 0.69 -7.95 5.29
C PHE A 308 0.64 -8.88 6.51
N PHE A 309 -0.48 -9.59 6.71
CA PHE A 309 -0.63 -10.55 7.80
C PHE A 309 0.42 -11.67 7.72
N PHE A 310 0.55 -12.34 6.57
CA PHE A 310 1.54 -13.40 6.41
C PHE A 310 2.97 -12.89 6.60
N LEU A 311 3.31 -11.71 6.07
CA LEU A 311 4.63 -11.11 6.27
C LEU A 311 4.85 -10.56 7.69
N SER A 312 3.81 -10.46 8.51
CA SER A 312 3.94 -10.16 9.93
C SER A 312 4.35 -11.39 10.74
N LEU A 313 4.25 -12.60 10.19
CA LEU A 313 4.62 -13.85 10.85
C LEU A 313 6.02 -14.31 10.44
N ARG A 314 6.80 -14.82 11.39
CA ARG A 314 8.08 -15.48 11.08
C ARG A 314 7.85 -16.82 10.39
N GLY A 315 8.73 -17.12 9.43
CA GLY A 315 8.79 -18.41 8.76
C GLY A 315 8.96 -18.27 7.25
N SER A 316 9.69 -19.19 6.63
CA SER A 316 9.76 -19.23 5.17
C SER A 316 8.40 -19.57 4.55
N ASP A 317 7.61 -20.42 5.21
CA ASP A 317 6.28 -20.83 4.76
C ASP A 317 5.27 -19.66 4.68
N THR A 318 5.32 -18.73 5.64
CA THR A 318 4.49 -17.51 5.60
C THR A 318 4.95 -16.51 4.56
N LEU A 319 6.27 -16.32 4.41
CA LEU A 319 6.82 -15.54 3.31
C LEU A 319 6.35 -16.09 1.97
N ASP A 320 6.52 -17.38 1.74
CA ASP A 320 6.17 -18.00 0.47
C ASP A 320 4.65 -17.97 0.23
N ALA A 321 3.83 -18.07 1.29
CA ALA A 321 2.39 -17.86 1.20
C ALA A 321 2.05 -16.43 0.73
N ALA A 322 2.68 -15.41 1.33
CA ALA A 322 2.51 -14.02 0.90
C ALA A 322 2.94 -13.81 -0.56
N LEU A 323 4.10 -14.35 -0.94
CA LEU A 323 4.62 -14.25 -2.32
C LEU A 323 3.74 -15.00 -3.32
N ARG A 324 3.16 -16.14 -2.93
CA ARG A 324 2.20 -16.89 -3.75
C ARG A 324 0.90 -16.09 -3.97
N ILE A 325 0.30 -15.56 -2.90
CA ILE A 325 -0.90 -14.72 -2.99
C ILE A 325 -0.61 -13.53 -3.90
N ALA A 326 0.47 -12.79 -3.63
CA ALA A 326 0.88 -11.65 -4.45
C ALA A 326 1.05 -12.04 -5.94
N ARG A 327 1.80 -13.10 -6.26
CA ARG A 327 2.01 -13.54 -7.65
C ARG A 327 0.69 -13.86 -8.37
N ALA A 328 -0.23 -14.53 -7.69
CA ALA A 328 -1.52 -14.89 -8.28
C ALA A 328 -2.42 -13.66 -8.52
N SER A 329 -2.33 -12.65 -7.66
CA SER A 329 -3.17 -11.45 -7.75
C SER A 329 -2.63 -10.38 -8.72
N LEU A 330 -1.33 -10.37 -9.04
CA LEU A 330 -0.68 -9.32 -9.85
C LEU A 330 -1.12 -9.27 -11.32
N SER A 331 -1.72 -10.32 -11.86
CA SER A 331 -2.11 -10.40 -13.27
C SER A 331 -3.42 -9.68 -13.59
N GLN A 332 -4.16 -9.18 -12.59
CA GLN A 332 -5.56 -8.78 -12.78
C GLN A 332 -5.83 -7.27 -12.70
N ASP A 333 -5.07 -6.50 -11.92
CA ASP A 333 -5.37 -5.07 -11.68
C ASP A 333 -4.13 -4.28 -11.20
N ALA A 334 -3.96 -3.05 -11.70
CA ALA A 334 -2.93 -2.11 -11.23
C ALA A 334 -3.14 -1.68 -9.76
N ALA A 335 -4.38 -1.58 -9.28
CA ALA A 335 -4.70 -1.26 -7.90
C ALA A 335 -4.23 -2.37 -6.94
N VAL A 336 -4.31 -3.63 -7.37
CA VAL A 336 -3.78 -4.77 -6.63
C VAL A 336 -2.25 -4.70 -6.57
N ALA A 337 -1.58 -4.38 -7.68
CA ALA A 337 -0.13 -4.22 -7.68
C ALA A 337 0.36 -3.13 -6.72
N LEU A 338 -0.34 -1.98 -6.67
CA LEU A 338 -0.05 -0.92 -5.70
C LEU A 338 -0.25 -1.38 -4.25
N SER A 339 -1.30 -2.17 -4.01
CA SER A 339 -1.62 -2.70 -2.68
C SER A 339 -0.59 -3.74 -2.22
N VAL A 340 -0.16 -4.63 -3.10
CA VAL A 340 0.94 -5.58 -2.83
C VAL A 340 2.24 -4.85 -2.54
N ALA A 341 2.61 -3.85 -3.36
CA ALA A 341 3.82 -3.06 -3.15
C ALA A 341 3.79 -2.30 -1.80
N ASP A 342 2.63 -1.77 -1.42
CA ASP A 342 2.44 -1.11 -0.13
C ASP A 342 2.57 -2.10 1.05
N ALA A 343 1.90 -3.25 0.98
CA ALA A 343 2.02 -4.29 2.01
C ALA A 343 3.48 -4.75 2.18
N PHE A 344 4.20 -4.98 1.07
CA PHE A 344 5.62 -5.34 1.11
C PHE A 344 6.51 -4.22 1.68
N ALA A 345 6.23 -2.96 1.33
CA ALA A 345 6.97 -1.82 1.85
C ALA A 345 6.88 -1.73 3.39
N HIS A 346 5.74 -2.07 3.96
CA HIS A 346 5.48 -1.90 5.39
C HIS A 346 5.67 -3.15 6.25
N ALA A 347 5.60 -4.35 5.69
CA ALA A 347 5.64 -5.57 6.48
C ALA A 347 7.03 -5.86 7.09
N PRO A 348 7.11 -6.50 8.27
CA PRO A 348 8.36 -6.64 9.01
C PRO A 348 9.17 -7.90 8.70
N HIS A 349 8.82 -8.66 7.65
CA HIS A 349 9.43 -9.96 7.40
C HIS A 349 10.94 -9.85 7.09
N PRO A 350 11.82 -10.55 7.83
CA PRO A 350 13.28 -10.36 7.71
C PRO A 350 13.88 -10.88 6.39
N MET A 351 13.23 -11.86 5.75
CA MET A 351 13.71 -12.45 4.49
C MET A 351 13.06 -11.84 3.24
N LEU A 352 12.17 -10.85 3.40
CA LEU A 352 11.43 -10.28 2.27
C LEU A 352 12.35 -9.59 1.26
N ASP A 353 13.33 -8.83 1.73
CA ASP A 353 14.25 -8.09 0.86
C ASP A 353 15.03 -9.04 -0.08
N GLU A 354 15.45 -10.19 0.42
CA GLU A 354 16.12 -11.22 -0.38
C GLU A 354 15.18 -11.83 -1.43
N ALA A 355 13.94 -12.14 -1.04
CA ALA A 355 12.95 -12.67 -1.97
C ALA A 355 12.58 -11.67 -3.08
N LEU A 356 12.43 -10.39 -2.74
CA LEU A 356 12.12 -9.34 -3.71
C LEU A 356 13.26 -9.06 -4.68
N ARG A 357 14.52 -9.31 -4.31
CA ARG A 357 15.64 -9.23 -5.26
C ARG A 357 15.51 -10.26 -6.37
N GLY A 358 14.98 -11.45 -6.08
CA GLY A 358 14.67 -12.44 -7.12
C GLY A 358 13.54 -11.98 -8.07
N TRP A 359 12.66 -11.10 -7.61
CA TRP A 359 11.58 -10.55 -8.43
C TRP A 359 12.05 -9.45 -9.39
N LEU A 360 13.20 -8.84 -9.15
CA LEU A 360 13.79 -7.83 -10.04
C LEU A 360 14.18 -8.39 -11.40
N THR A 361 14.47 -9.70 -11.48
CA THR A 361 14.80 -10.41 -12.74
C THR A 361 13.63 -11.23 -13.28
N ALA A 362 12.42 -11.03 -12.74
CA ALA A 362 11.25 -11.76 -13.21
C ALA A 362 10.84 -11.29 -14.60
N PRO A 363 10.33 -12.18 -15.48
CA PRO A 363 9.91 -11.79 -16.83
C PRO A 363 8.68 -10.86 -16.80
N GLU A 364 7.83 -10.92 -15.77
CA GLU A 364 6.62 -10.10 -15.67
C GLU A 364 6.93 -8.65 -15.21
N PRO A 365 6.60 -7.62 -16.01
CA PRO A 365 6.88 -6.22 -15.65
C PRO A 365 6.21 -5.75 -14.36
N ALA A 366 4.99 -6.23 -14.08
CA ALA A 366 4.27 -5.92 -12.85
C ALA A 366 5.02 -6.43 -11.60
N ARG A 367 5.66 -7.60 -11.71
CA ARG A 367 6.42 -8.21 -10.61
C ARG A 367 7.70 -7.41 -10.33
N ARG A 368 8.41 -7.01 -11.38
CA ARG A 368 9.59 -6.11 -11.27
C ARG A 368 9.19 -4.75 -10.67
N ALA A 369 8.07 -4.18 -11.13
CA ALA A 369 7.57 -2.90 -10.62
C ALA A 369 7.28 -2.94 -9.12
N VAL A 370 6.57 -3.98 -8.64
CA VAL A 370 6.30 -4.18 -7.21
C VAL A 370 7.59 -4.33 -6.40
N ALA A 371 8.55 -5.10 -6.90
CA ALA A 371 9.84 -5.28 -6.22
C ALA A 371 10.63 -3.97 -6.12
N LEU A 372 10.66 -3.16 -7.19
CA LEU A 372 11.31 -1.84 -7.21
C LEU A 372 10.66 -0.87 -6.20
N ASP A 373 9.33 -0.77 -6.20
CA ASP A 373 8.59 0.10 -5.28
C ASP A 373 8.80 -0.34 -3.83
N ALA A 374 8.66 -1.64 -3.53
CA ALA A 374 8.82 -2.17 -2.18
C ALA A 374 10.26 -2.03 -1.66
N LEU A 375 11.27 -2.47 -2.42
CA LEU A 375 12.68 -2.38 -2.00
C LEU A 375 13.13 -0.92 -1.85
N SER A 376 12.68 -0.01 -2.69
CA SER A 376 13.04 1.41 -2.58
C SER A 376 12.42 2.07 -1.35
N ARG A 377 11.14 1.80 -1.02
CA ARG A 377 10.49 2.32 0.20
C ARG A 377 11.06 1.71 1.48
N ARG A 378 11.61 0.51 1.39
CA ARG A 378 12.36 -0.16 2.49
C ARG A 378 13.81 0.28 2.59
N TYR A 379 14.29 1.13 1.68
CA TYR A 379 15.69 1.53 1.57
C TYR A 379 16.63 0.32 1.41
N ALA A 380 16.23 -0.71 0.68
CA ALA A 380 16.99 -1.96 0.49
C ALA A 380 17.42 -2.20 -0.98
N LEU A 381 17.04 -1.30 -1.90
CA LEU A 381 17.36 -1.36 -3.32
C LEU A 381 18.75 -0.79 -3.62
N LEU A 382 19.63 -1.60 -4.21
CA LEU A 382 20.99 -1.19 -4.61
C LEU A 382 21.00 -0.57 -6.01
N ALA A 383 21.96 0.31 -6.29
CA ALA A 383 22.11 0.96 -7.59
C ALA A 383 22.31 -0.03 -8.74
N SER A 384 23.16 -1.05 -8.57
CA SER A 384 23.37 -2.06 -9.61
C SER A 384 22.08 -2.82 -9.96
N GLN A 385 21.26 -3.11 -8.96
CA GLN A 385 19.97 -3.79 -9.13
C GLN A 385 18.96 -2.89 -9.85
N TRP A 386 18.95 -1.61 -9.49
CA TRP A 386 18.13 -0.62 -10.18
C TRP A 386 18.58 -0.41 -11.64
N ASP A 387 19.90 -0.33 -11.89
CA ASP A 387 20.47 -0.13 -13.22
C ASP A 387 20.05 -1.26 -14.17
N ASP A 388 20.12 -2.50 -13.71
CA ASP A 388 19.73 -3.68 -14.49
C ASP A 388 18.24 -3.65 -14.84
N CYS A 389 17.37 -3.39 -13.86
CA CYS A 389 15.93 -3.28 -14.10
C CYS A 389 15.56 -2.09 -14.99
N ALA A 390 16.18 -0.93 -14.80
CA ALA A 390 15.90 0.27 -15.58
C ALA A 390 16.34 0.09 -17.04
N ARG A 391 17.49 -0.54 -17.27
CA ARG A 391 18.00 -0.86 -18.60
C ARG A 391 17.07 -1.81 -19.34
N GLU A 392 16.64 -2.88 -18.69
CA GLU A 392 15.69 -3.84 -19.25
C GLU A 392 14.34 -3.16 -19.55
N ALA A 393 13.80 -2.40 -18.60
CA ALA A 393 12.53 -1.70 -18.77
C ALA A 393 12.56 -0.69 -19.94
N LEU A 394 13.68 0.02 -20.13
CA LEU A 394 13.88 0.91 -21.29
C LEU A 394 14.01 0.13 -22.61
N SER A 395 14.68 -1.02 -22.59
CA SER A 395 14.85 -1.86 -23.78
C SER A 395 13.56 -2.51 -24.25
N LEU A 396 12.67 -2.85 -23.31
CA LEU A 396 11.40 -3.54 -23.58
C LEU A 396 10.21 -2.57 -23.66
N ASP A 397 10.41 -1.28 -23.36
CA ASP A 397 9.36 -0.27 -23.22
C ASP A 397 8.28 -0.67 -22.19
N ASP A 398 8.71 -1.27 -21.09
CA ASP A 398 7.83 -1.84 -20.06
C ASP A 398 7.33 -0.76 -19.09
N GLU A 399 6.21 -0.12 -19.44
CA GLU A 399 5.66 1.02 -18.72
C GLU A 399 5.55 0.84 -17.19
N PRO A 400 5.02 -0.28 -16.64
CA PRO A 400 4.95 -0.46 -15.18
C PRO A 400 6.33 -0.43 -14.51
N ALA A 401 7.31 -1.10 -15.11
CA ALA A 401 8.67 -1.17 -14.60
C ALA A 401 9.41 0.16 -14.76
N LEU A 402 9.17 0.91 -15.85
CA LEU A 402 9.69 2.26 -16.06
C LEU A 402 9.18 3.24 -14.99
N ARG A 403 7.87 3.23 -14.73
CA ARG A 403 7.25 4.07 -13.69
C ARG A 403 7.81 3.75 -12.31
N ALA A 404 7.92 2.47 -11.95
CA ALA A 404 8.50 2.05 -10.68
C ALA A 404 10.00 2.41 -10.58
N SER A 405 10.78 2.22 -11.65
CA SER A 405 12.20 2.60 -11.69
C SER A 405 12.39 4.10 -11.45
N ALA A 406 11.56 4.94 -12.07
CA ALA A 406 11.62 6.38 -11.87
C ALA A 406 11.22 6.81 -10.45
N ARG A 407 10.19 6.18 -9.84
CA ARG A 407 9.82 6.44 -8.44
C ARG A 407 10.89 5.98 -7.45
N ALA A 408 11.50 4.83 -7.71
CA ALA A 408 12.51 4.22 -6.85
C ALA A 408 13.78 5.08 -6.76
N LEU A 409 14.10 5.84 -7.83
CA LEU A 409 15.33 6.62 -7.98
C LEU A 409 15.67 7.46 -6.74
N ALA A 410 14.68 8.10 -6.11
CA ALA A 410 14.87 8.93 -4.92
C ALA A 410 15.50 8.19 -3.72
N ARG A 411 15.39 6.85 -3.67
CA ARG A 411 15.73 6.03 -2.49
C ARG A 411 16.72 4.89 -2.78
N VAL A 412 17.23 4.80 -4.01
CA VAL A 412 18.26 3.82 -4.40
C VAL A 412 19.55 4.05 -3.58
N GLN A 413 20.18 2.98 -3.10
CA GLN A 413 21.47 3.05 -2.42
C GLN A 413 22.65 2.98 -3.39
N GLY A 414 23.62 3.88 -3.25
CA GLY A 414 24.80 3.95 -4.11
C GLY A 414 24.59 4.79 -5.37
N ASP A 415 25.62 4.89 -6.20
CA ASP A 415 25.61 5.72 -7.41
C ASP A 415 24.96 4.98 -8.58
N VAL A 416 23.95 5.61 -9.19
CA VAL A 416 23.20 5.07 -10.34
C VAL A 416 23.87 5.43 -11.65
N ASP A 417 23.65 4.62 -12.69
CA ASP A 417 24.13 4.93 -14.03
C ASP A 417 23.53 6.25 -14.55
N PRO A 418 24.37 7.27 -14.83
CA PRO A 418 23.88 8.58 -15.25
C PRO A 418 23.16 8.54 -16.60
N SER A 419 23.50 7.60 -17.48
CA SER A 419 22.86 7.46 -18.79
C SER A 419 21.42 6.96 -18.67
N LEU A 420 21.17 5.99 -17.77
CA LEU A 420 19.83 5.48 -17.47
C LEU A 420 18.98 6.53 -16.77
N ALA A 421 19.56 7.24 -15.78
CA ALA A 421 18.89 8.36 -15.13
C ALA A 421 18.49 9.45 -16.13
N LEU A 422 19.38 9.81 -17.07
CA LEU A 422 19.10 10.79 -18.12
C LEU A 422 18.00 10.32 -19.08
N ALA A 423 17.97 9.03 -19.42
CA ALA A 423 16.91 8.46 -20.25
C ALA A 423 15.54 8.60 -19.57
N LEU A 424 15.43 8.33 -18.27
CA LEU A 424 14.19 8.50 -17.52
C LEU A 424 13.77 9.98 -17.40
N LEU A 425 14.72 10.90 -17.22
CA LEU A 425 14.46 12.36 -17.20
C LEU A 425 13.90 12.89 -18.53
N ARG A 426 14.30 12.27 -19.64
CA ARG A 426 13.90 12.65 -21.00
C ARG A 426 12.75 11.81 -21.54
N HIS A 427 12.21 10.90 -20.73
CA HIS A 427 11.16 9.99 -21.15
C HIS A 427 9.89 10.76 -21.56
N PRO A 428 9.19 10.34 -22.64
CA PRO A 428 8.00 11.05 -23.13
C PRO A 428 6.81 10.96 -22.17
N LEU A 429 6.73 9.91 -21.34
CA LEU A 429 5.66 9.78 -20.33
C LEU A 429 5.85 10.78 -19.18
N PRO A 430 4.91 11.72 -18.94
CA PRO A 430 5.06 12.76 -17.93
C PRO A 430 5.28 12.22 -16.51
N ALA A 431 4.67 11.08 -16.16
CA ALA A 431 4.81 10.48 -14.84
C ALA A 431 6.20 9.89 -14.58
N VAL A 432 6.85 9.36 -15.62
CA VAL A 432 8.23 8.84 -15.56
C VAL A 432 9.19 10.01 -15.40
N ALA A 433 9.09 11.02 -16.28
CA ALA A 433 9.91 12.22 -16.21
C ALA A 433 9.76 12.97 -14.87
N ARG A 434 8.52 13.10 -14.37
CA ARG A 434 8.22 13.72 -13.06
C ARG A 434 8.96 12.99 -11.93
N SER A 435 8.77 11.68 -11.82
CA SER A 435 9.36 10.88 -10.76
C SER A 435 10.89 10.88 -10.85
N ALA A 436 11.44 10.89 -12.07
CA ALA A 436 12.88 11.02 -12.29
C ALA A 436 13.41 12.39 -11.82
N ILE A 437 12.72 13.50 -12.14
CA ILE A 437 13.09 14.84 -11.65
C ILE A 437 13.09 14.88 -10.12
N GLU A 438 12.02 14.39 -9.48
CA GLU A 438 11.93 14.28 -8.01
C GLU A 438 13.10 13.47 -7.45
N GLY A 439 13.35 12.29 -8.02
CA GLY A 439 14.41 11.40 -7.57
C GLY A 439 15.79 12.01 -7.67
N ARG A 440 16.09 12.74 -8.74
CA ARG A 440 17.39 13.44 -8.89
C ARG A 440 17.53 14.58 -7.89
N ILE A 441 16.47 15.38 -7.68
CA ILE A 441 16.47 16.46 -6.68
C ILE A 441 16.65 15.89 -5.26
N ALA A 442 15.91 14.83 -4.91
CA ALA A 442 16.01 14.18 -3.60
C ALA A 442 17.44 13.65 -3.32
N ARG A 443 18.16 13.26 -4.36
CA ARG A 443 19.54 12.76 -4.28
C ARG A 443 20.63 13.83 -4.33
N GLY A 444 20.30 15.11 -4.37
CA GLY A 444 21.32 16.15 -4.50
C GLY A 444 21.89 16.31 -5.92
N GLN A 445 21.22 15.78 -6.95
CA GLN A 445 21.74 15.72 -8.32
C GLN A 445 21.16 16.83 -9.19
N ARG A 446 22.05 17.60 -9.83
CA ARG A 446 21.71 18.86 -10.51
C ARG A 446 20.89 18.67 -11.78
N ASP A 447 21.10 17.56 -12.48
CA ASP A 447 20.43 17.25 -13.74
C ASP A 447 18.90 17.23 -13.64
N GLY A 448 18.34 16.87 -12.48
CA GLY A 448 16.89 16.98 -12.22
C GLY A 448 16.40 18.43 -12.29
N ALA A 449 17.09 19.35 -11.62
CA ALA A 449 16.75 20.78 -11.62
C ALA A 449 16.98 21.41 -13.00
N TRP A 450 18.07 21.07 -13.68
CA TRP A 450 18.34 21.52 -15.05
C TRP A 450 17.27 21.05 -16.03
N ARG A 451 16.84 19.79 -15.93
CA ARG A 451 15.78 19.26 -16.80
C ARG A 451 14.45 19.98 -16.57
N ALA A 452 14.10 20.26 -15.31
CA ALA A 452 12.91 21.03 -14.99
C ALA A 452 12.96 22.44 -15.59
N LEU A 453 14.12 23.11 -15.53
CA LEU A 453 14.34 24.42 -16.14
C LEU A 453 14.19 24.35 -17.67
N GLU A 454 14.86 23.40 -18.32
CA GLU A 454 14.79 23.18 -19.78
C GLU A 454 13.34 22.99 -20.26
N LEU A 455 12.57 22.16 -19.56
CA LEU A 455 11.16 21.91 -19.89
C LEU A 455 10.30 23.17 -19.72
N THR A 456 10.55 23.94 -18.66
CA THR A 456 9.85 25.20 -18.37
C THR A 456 10.24 26.31 -19.35
N GLU A 457 11.45 26.31 -19.89
CA GLU A 457 11.87 27.32 -20.87
C GLU A 457 11.39 26.98 -22.29
N GLY A 458 11.50 25.72 -22.70
CA GLY A 458 11.44 25.32 -24.11
C GLY A 458 10.16 24.67 -24.62
N VAL A 459 9.32 24.07 -23.76
CA VAL A 459 8.17 23.28 -24.21
C VAL A 459 6.88 23.72 -23.52
N ASP A 460 6.71 23.31 -22.27
CA ASP A 460 5.51 23.50 -21.45
C ASP A 460 5.92 23.25 -19.99
N GLY A 461 5.90 24.28 -19.14
CA GLY A 461 6.19 24.13 -17.72
C GLY A 461 5.23 23.18 -16.99
N GLY A 462 4.05 22.93 -17.57
CA GLY A 462 3.08 21.94 -17.10
C GLY A 462 3.51 20.48 -17.37
N PHE A 463 4.34 20.22 -18.39
CA PHE A 463 4.83 18.87 -18.66
C PHE A 463 5.61 18.35 -17.45
N ALA A 464 5.25 17.15 -16.99
CA ALA A 464 5.77 16.54 -15.76
C ALA A 464 5.63 17.42 -14.49
N GLY A 465 4.93 18.56 -14.54
CA GLY A 465 4.93 19.57 -13.46
C GLY A 465 6.28 20.28 -13.30
N ALA A 466 7.09 20.37 -14.36
CA ALA A 466 8.45 20.93 -14.35
C ALA A 466 8.55 22.29 -13.63
N VAL A 467 7.58 23.17 -13.86
CA VAL A 467 7.53 24.52 -13.28
C VAL A 467 7.58 24.52 -11.75
N ARG A 468 6.99 23.51 -11.09
CA ARG A 468 7.05 23.36 -9.63
C ARG A 468 8.46 23.08 -9.15
N TYR A 469 9.20 22.21 -9.85
CA TYR A 469 10.58 21.90 -9.47
C TYR A 469 11.54 23.05 -9.76
N VAL A 470 11.26 23.87 -10.79
CA VAL A 470 11.93 25.16 -10.98
C VAL A 470 11.66 26.08 -9.79
N ALA A 471 10.44 26.13 -9.27
CA ALA A 471 10.13 26.95 -8.11
C ALA A 471 10.85 26.48 -6.81
N LEU A 472 11.04 25.17 -6.64
CA LEU A 472 11.74 24.62 -5.49
C LEU A 472 13.27 24.80 -5.58
N ALA A 473 13.86 24.34 -6.69
CA ALA A 473 15.30 24.24 -6.88
C ALA A 473 15.93 25.46 -7.58
N GLY A 474 15.10 26.33 -8.16
CA GLY A 474 15.52 27.50 -8.91
C GLY A 474 16.20 28.57 -8.07
N THR A 475 17.04 29.35 -8.74
CA THR A 475 17.72 30.52 -8.18
C THR A 475 16.98 31.79 -8.59
N ARG A 476 17.55 32.96 -8.29
CA ARG A 476 17.04 34.24 -8.80
C ARG A 476 17.01 34.30 -10.32
N LEU A 477 17.93 33.61 -11.01
CA LEU A 477 17.99 33.57 -12.47
C LEU A 477 16.81 32.79 -13.08
N SER A 478 16.29 31.81 -12.35
CA SER A 478 15.15 30.99 -12.78
C SER A 478 13.83 31.78 -12.91
N LYS A 479 13.78 33.01 -12.38
CA LYS A 479 12.62 33.91 -12.53
C LYS A 479 12.24 34.14 -13.99
N ALA A 480 13.23 34.28 -14.87
CA ALA A 480 13.01 34.53 -16.29
C ALA A 480 12.22 33.38 -16.95
N ALA A 481 12.49 32.14 -16.56
CA ALA A 481 11.77 30.97 -17.05
C ALA A 481 10.30 30.96 -16.58
N LEU A 482 10.04 31.34 -15.33
CA LEU A 482 8.67 31.43 -14.80
C LEU A 482 7.86 32.54 -15.49
N ILE A 483 8.48 33.70 -15.75
CA ILE A 483 7.86 34.79 -16.51
C ILE A 483 7.59 34.36 -17.96
N ALA A 484 8.54 33.67 -18.59
CA ALA A 484 8.38 33.16 -19.95
C ALA A 484 7.23 32.15 -20.05
N ASP A 485 7.07 31.27 -19.05
CA ASP A 485 5.96 30.32 -18.98
C ASP A 485 4.61 31.01 -18.79
N ALA A 486 4.54 32.01 -17.90
CA ALA A 486 3.36 32.86 -17.74
C ALA A 486 2.97 33.54 -19.06
N GLY A 487 3.95 34.09 -19.79
CA GLY A 487 3.74 34.77 -21.07
C GLY A 487 3.22 33.87 -22.19
N ARG A 488 3.38 32.54 -22.09
CA ARG A 488 2.82 31.55 -23.02
C ARG A 488 1.42 31.06 -22.64
N GLY A 489 0.81 31.66 -21.61
CA GLY A 489 -0.51 31.29 -21.10
C GLY A 489 -0.45 30.55 -19.77
N GLY A 490 0.71 30.01 -19.37
CA GLY A 490 0.92 29.31 -18.11
C GLY A 490 0.07 28.04 -17.92
N SER A 491 0.48 27.18 -16.99
CA SER A 491 -0.36 26.08 -16.51
C SER A 491 -0.97 26.42 -15.14
N LEU A 492 -2.02 25.71 -14.71
CA LEU A 492 -2.49 25.82 -13.31
C LEU A 492 -1.36 25.52 -12.31
N ALA A 493 -0.43 24.64 -12.67
CA ALA A 493 0.74 24.33 -11.86
C ALA A 493 1.69 25.52 -11.69
N LEU A 494 1.69 26.49 -12.61
CA LEU A 494 2.49 27.71 -12.50
C LEU A 494 2.03 28.56 -11.31
N LEU A 495 0.72 28.75 -11.09
CA LEU A 495 0.22 29.58 -9.98
C LEU A 495 0.71 29.06 -8.62
N ASP A 496 0.57 27.75 -8.40
CA ASP A 496 1.10 27.06 -7.23
C ASP A 496 2.63 27.19 -7.14
N ALA A 497 3.33 27.00 -8.27
CA ALA A 497 4.78 27.15 -8.35
C ALA A 497 5.24 28.58 -7.99
N LEU A 498 4.52 29.64 -8.38
CA LEU A 498 4.86 31.01 -8.00
C LEU A 498 4.81 31.21 -6.48
N GLY A 499 3.83 30.61 -5.81
CA GLY A 499 3.75 30.57 -4.35
C GLY A 499 4.95 29.86 -3.72
N TRP A 500 5.34 28.71 -4.26
CA TRP A 500 6.56 28.01 -3.82
C TRP A 500 7.82 28.82 -4.08
N TYR A 501 7.92 29.48 -5.25
CA TYR A 501 9.08 30.28 -5.64
C TYR A 501 9.30 31.45 -4.68
N GLY A 502 8.23 32.11 -4.25
CA GLY A 502 8.27 33.03 -3.11
C GLY A 502 8.73 34.45 -3.43
N ASP A 503 8.79 34.86 -4.71
CA ASP A 503 9.23 36.22 -5.09
C ASP A 503 8.05 37.20 -5.03
N PRO A 504 8.16 38.30 -4.24
CA PRO A 504 7.11 39.32 -4.12
C PRO A 504 6.69 39.96 -5.44
N ASP A 505 7.57 39.98 -6.45
CA ASP A 505 7.27 40.59 -7.74
C ASP A 505 6.14 39.87 -8.49
N PHE A 506 5.83 38.61 -8.14
CA PHE A 506 4.69 37.87 -8.70
C PHE A 506 3.36 38.14 -7.99
N VAL A 507 3.34 38.93 -6.92
CA VAL A 507 2.10 39.16 -6.16
C VAL A 507 1.04 39.85 -7.02
N ASP A 508 1.41 40.86 -7.80
CA ASP A 508 0.44 41.54 -8.68
C ASP A 508 -0.10 40.62 -9.78
N ASP A 509 0.72 39.73 -10.33
CA ASP A 509 0.30 38.71 -11.30
C ASP A 509 -0.70 37.73 -10.68
N LEU A 510 -0.42 37.25 -9.46
CA LEU A 510 -1.31 36.36 -8.71
C LEU A 510 -2.62 37.04 -8.32
N ILE A 511 -2.59 38.32 -7.95
CA ILE A 511 -3.81 39.12 -7.71
C ILE A 511 -4.59 39.27 -9.02
N GLY A 512 -3.91 39.48 -10.15
CA GLY A 512 -4.53 39.47 -11.47
C GLY A 512 -5.25 38.16 -11.77
N ALA A 513 -4.67 37.02 -11.38
CA ALA A 513 -5.30 35.71 -11.57
C ALA A 513 -6.63 35.53 -10.81
N LEU A 514 -6.92 36.37 -9.80
CA LEU A 514 -8.21 36.37 -9.11
C LEU A 514 -9.35 36.93 -9.95
N SER A 515 -9.07 37.60 -11.08
CA SER A 515 -10.12 38.09 -11.98
C SER A 515 -10.74 36.99 -12.85
N PHE A 516 -10.15 35.80 -12.92
CA PHE A 516 -10.69 34.68 -13.69
C PHE A 516 -11.90 34.05 -12.97
N ASP A 517 -12.91 33.61 -13.72
CA ASP A 517 -14.11 32.99 -13.15
C ASP A 517 -13.91 31.54 -12.68
N ASP A 518 -12.76 30.94 -13.01
CA ASP A 518 -12.44 29.57 -12.62
C ASP A 518 -12.07 29.45 -11.13
N ALA A 519 -12.82 28.62 -10.40
CA ALA A 519 -12.63 28.41 -8.97
C ALA A 519 -11.27 27.76 -8.64
N ALA A 520 -10.78 26.86 -9.49
CA ALA A 520 -9.48 26.20 -9.26
C ALA A 520 -8.31 27.20 -9.40
N THR A 521 -8.35 28.05 -10.41
CA THR A 521 -7.42 29.17 -10.62
C THR A 521 -7.40 30.11 -9.42
N LYS A 522 -8.58 30.56 -8.96
CA LYS A 522 -8.70 31.40 -7.77
C LYS A 522 -8.12 30.74 -6.52
N ALA A 523 -8.45 29.48 -6.25
CA ALA A 523 -7.95 28.76 -5.10
C ALA A 523 -6.42 28.62 -5.10
N LEU A 524 -5.82 28.32 -6.26
CA LEU A 524 -4.35 28.22 -6.39
C LEU A 524 -3.67 29.58 -6.27
N ALA A 525 -4.24 30.63 -6.86
CA ALA A 525 -3.72 32.00 -6.75
C ALA A 525 -3.77 32.50 -5.29
N VAL A 526 -4.88 32.30 -4.58
CA VAL A 526 -4.99 32.62 -3.16
C VAL A 526 -4.01 31.80 -2.32
N GLY A 527 -3.89 30.50 -2.57
CA GLY A 527 -2.91 29.65 -1.88
C GLY A 527 -1.47 30.13 -2.08
N ALA A 528 -1.13 30.58 -3.29
CA ALA A 528 0.17 31.16 -3.60
C ALA A 528 0.38 32.53 -2.93
N LEU A 529 -0.62 33.40 -2.95
CA LEU A 529 -0.59 34.69 -2.25
C LEU A 529 -0.39 34.51 -0.76
N GLU A 530 -1.15 33.62 -0.11
CA GLU A 530 -0.99 33.30 1.31
C GLU A 530 0.37 32.68 1.61
N ARG A 531 0.90 31.85 0.72
CA ARG A 531 2.24 31.28 0.87
C ARG A 531 3.35 32.32 0.77
N ILE A 532 3.21 33.36 -0.05
CA ILE A 532 4.19 34.45 -0.15
C ILE A 532 4.02 35.44 1.00
N THR A 533 2.79 35.79 1.34
CA THR A 533 2.46 36.96 2.18
C THR A 533 2.02 36.60 3.59
N GLY A 534 1.39 35.45 3.82
CA GLY A 534 0.75 35.15 5.11
C GLY A 534 -0.21 36.26 5.54
N ALA A 535 -0.96 36.82 4.58
CA ALA A 535 -1.87 37.93 4.81
C ALA A 535 -3.09 37.50 5.65
N MET A 536 -3.52 36.24 5.51
CA MET A 536 -4.68 35.64 6.17
C MET A 536 -5.94 36.47 5.97
N LEU A 537 -6.24 36.83 4.73
CA LEU A 537 -7.41 37.65 4.40
C LEU A 537 -8.67 36.77 4.33
N THR A 538 -9.77 37.26 4.92
CA THR A 538 -11.11 36.69 4.73
C THR A 538 -12.07 37.78 4.28
N ASP A 539 -13.27 37.40 3.84
CA ASP A 539 -14.32 38.37 3.50
C ASP A 539 -14.74 39.19 4.73
N ASP A 540 -14.75 38.58 5.92
CA ASP A 540 -15.04 39.24 7.20
C ASP A 540 -13.86 40.03 7.79
N ALA A 541 -12.63 39.70 7.39
CA ALA A 541 -11.39 40.35 7.84
C ALA A 541 -10.52 40.75 6.64
N PRO A 542 -10.95 41.76 5.85
CA PRO A 542 -10.27 42.17 4.63
C PRO A 542 -8.91 42.85 4.86
N GLU A 543 -8.55 43.10 6.12
CA GLU A 543 -7.23 43.61 6.53
C GLU A 543 -6.32 42.53 7.11
N GLY A 544 -6.80 41.29 7.20
CA GLY A 544 -6.17 40.16 7.88
C GLY A 544 -6.82 39.88 9.24
N ILE A 545 -6.79 38.62 9.67
CA ILE A 545 -7.34 38.17 10.97
C ILE A 545 -6.73 38.94 12.15
N ASP A 546 -5.45 39.30 12.05
CA ASP A 546 -4.77 40.19 13.00
C ASP A 546 -4.13 41.37 12.23
N PRO A 547 -4.82 42.52 12.14
CA PRO A 547 -4.34 43.69 11.42
C PRO A 547 -3.19 44.39 12.15
N THR A 548 -2.88 44.02 13.40
CA THR A 548 -1.77 44.58 14.18
C THR A 548 -0.44 43.91 13.89
N LEU A 549 -0.45 42.73 13.24
CA LEU A 549 0.76 42.03 12.86
C LEU A 549 1.57 42.86 11.85
N PRO A 550 2.86 43.13 12.13
CA PRO A 550 3.68 43.93 11.24
C PRO A 550 3.92 43.22 9.89
N TRP A 551 4.25 44.03 8.88
CA TRP A 551 4.77 43.58 7.59
C TRP A 551 6.17 44.17 7.39
N PRO A 552 7.21 43.36 7.07
CA PRO A 552 7.23 41.90 6.96
C PRO A 552 6.88 41.18 8.28
N ARG A 553 6.49 39.91 8.20
CA ARG A 553 6.12 39.09 9.37
C ARG A 553 7.35 38.80 10.26
N PRO A 554 7.19 38.68 11.58
CA PRO A 554 8.30 38.39 12.50
C PRO A 554 8.83 36.97 12.32
N GLU A 555 10.07 36.72 12.74
CA GLU A 555 10.67 35.38 12.73
C GLU A 555 9.82 34.39 13.55
N GLY A 556 9.72 33.15 13.06
CA GLY A 556 8.89 32.12 13.69
C GLY A 556 7.38 32.28 13.45
N PHE A 557 6.94 33.31 12.72
CA PHE A 557 5.54 33.42 12.32
C PHE A 557 5.14 32.24 11.43
N VAL A 558 4.03 31.60 11.79
CA VAL A 558 3.38 30.53 11.04
C VAL A 558 1.90 30.87 10.97
N PRO A 559 1.32 31.02 9.76
CA PRO A 559 -0.07 31.40 9.63
C PRO A 559 -0.97 30.25 10.09
N THR A 560 -2.05 30.61 10.79
CA THR A 560 -3.17 29.71 11.05
C THR A 560 -3.96 29.52 9.76
N PRO A 561 -4.32 28.28 9.38
CA PRO A 561 -5.21 28.05 8.25
C PRO A 561 -6.48 28.85 8.37
N VAL A 562 -6.86 29.47 7.27
CA VAL A 562 -8.12 30.19 7.14
C VAL A 562 -9.07 29.28 6.37
N ALA A 563 -10.26 29.02 6.93
CA ALA A 563 -11.22 28.10 6.32
C ALA A 563 -11.75 28.62 4.98
N GLU A 564 -12.04 29.92 4.92
CA GLU A 564 -12.57 30.61 3.73
C GLU A 564 -11.68 31.81 3.41
N PRO A 565 -10.55 31.59 2.72
CA PRO A 565 -9.65 32.69 2.38
C PRO A 565 -10.29 33.56 1.30
N CYS A 566 -10.08 34.88 1.39
CA CYS A 566 -10.68 35.85 0.49
C CYS A 566 -10.23 35.63 -0.95
N VAL A 567 -11.17 35.46 -1.88
CA VAL A 567 -10.90 35.32 -3.32
C VAL A 567 -11.10 36.63 -4.09
N GLU A 568 -11.49 37.70 -3.40
CA GLU A 568 -11.81 38.98 -4.01
C GLU A 568 -10.57 39.79 -4.38
N MET A 569 -10.35 39.95 -5.69
CA MET A 569 -9.23 40.71 -6.26
C MET A 569 -9.13 42.12 -5.67
N ALA A 570 -10.26 42.81 -5.46
CA ALA A 570 -10.28 44.17 -4.94
C ALA A 570 -9.75 44.26 -3.49
N VAL A 571 -10.05 43.25 -2.66
CA VAL A 571 -9.56 43.16 -1.29
C VAL A 571 -8.05 42.99 -1.28
N TRP A 572 -7.53 42.03 -2.07
CA TRP A 572 -6.10 41.80 -2.21
C TRP A 572 -5.35 43.01 -2.77
N ARG A 573 -5.86 43.67 -3.81
CA ARG A 573 -5.24 44.89 -4.37
C ARG A 573 -5.13 46.01 -3.34
N ARG A 574 -6.18 46.24 -2.57
CA ARG A 574 -6.20 47.26 -1.51
C ARG A 574 -5.22 46.92 -0.39
N TRP A 575 -5.15 45.65 0.01
CA TRP A 575 -4.19 45.22 1.02
C TRP A 575 -2.76 45.38 0.52
N TRP A 576 -2.47 44.92 -0.70
CA TRP A 576 -1.13 44.97 -1.29
C TRP A 576 -0.65 46.39 -1.58
N SER A 577 -1.52 47.29 -2.04
CA SER A 577 -1.14 48.70 -2.25
C SER A 577 -0.72 49.41 -0.95
N ARG A 578 -1.25 48.96 0.20
CA ARG A 578 -0.90 49.49 1.52
C ARG A 578 0.44 48.97 2.04
N VAL A 579 0.75 47.68 1.87
CA VAL A 579 1.91 47.03 2.51
C VAL A 579 3.03 46.64 1.55
N GLY A 580 2.72 46.44 0.27
CA GLY A 580 3.61 45.86 -0.74
C GLY A 580 4.87 46.68 -1.00
N GLY A 581 4.81 48.01 -0.84
CA GLY A 581 5.99 48.88 -0.93
C GLY A 581 7.09 48.58 0.10
N GLY A 582 6.75 47.88 1.19
CA GLY A 582 7.69 47.40 2.21
C GLY A 582 8.20 45.97 1.99
N ALA A 583 7.87 45.32 0.87
CA ALA A 583 8.28 43.95 0.61
C ALA A 583 9.83 43.84 0.48
N PRO A 584 10.49 42.85 1.13
CA PRO A 584 11.93 42.67 1.04
C PRO A 584 12.37 42.35 -0.40
N ALA A 585 12.94 43.33 -1.08
CA ALA A 585 13.36 43.20 -2.47
C ALA A 585 14.45 42.13 -2.63
N GLY A 586 14.29 41.27 -3.63
CA GLY A 586 15.30 40.27 -3.99
C GLY A 586 15.49 39.16 -2.96
N GLN A 587 14.52 38.94 -2.07
CA GLN A 587 14.50 37.82 -1.13
C GLN A 587 13.36 36.87 -1.46
N ARG A 588 13.56 35.57 -1.18
CA ARG A 588 12.48 34.59 -1.21
C ARG A 588 11.67 34.72 0.07
N LEU A 589 10.36 34.88 -0.04
CA LEU A 589 9.44 34.94 1.09
C LEU A 589 8.71 33.62 1.29
N ARG A 590 8.39 33.35 2.55
CA ARG A 590 7.45 32.34 3.00
C ARG A 590 6.64 32.96 4.14
N TRP A 591 5.32 33.03 3.97
CA TRP A 591 4.38 33.63 4.91
C TRP A 591 4.77 35.04 5.36
N GLY A 592 5.16 35.88 4.40
CA GLY A 592 5.44 37.30 4.62
C GLY A 592 6.79 37.61 5.29
N ARG A 593 7.65 36.61 5.45
CA ARG A 593 9.01 36.77 5.97
C ARG A 593 10.04 36.09 5.07
N PRO A 594 11.33 36.44 5.18
CA PRO A 594 12.37 35.74 4.44
C PRO A 594 12.34 34.24 4.73
N TRP A 595 12.29 33.43 3.68
CA TRP A 595 12.23 31.98 3.76
C TRP A 595 13.44 31.42 4.52
N SER A 596 13.23 30.40 5.34
CA SER A 596 14.27 29.64 6.02
C SER A 596 14.06 28.14 5.81
N PRO A 597 15.13 27.32 5.85
CA PRO A 597 14.97 25.86 5.83
C PRO A 597 14.07 25.32 6.95
N MET A 598 13.98 26.02 8.10
CA MET A 598 13.08 25.65 9.19
C MET A 598 11.60 25.77 8.79
N ASP A 599 11.25 26.63 7.84
CA ASP A 599 9.88 26.77 7.36
C ASP A 599 9.42 25.50 6.64
N ASN A 600 10.31 24.87 5.86
CA ASN A 600 10.01 23.58 5.24
C ASN A 600 9.84 22.45 6.27
N VAL A 601 10.69 22.41 7.31
CA VAL A 601 10.51 21.45 8.41
C VAL A 601 9.19 21.70 9.13
N THR A 602 8.80 22.96 9.31
CA THR A 602 7.50 23.33 9.88
C THR A 602 6.37 22.83 8.99
N GLU A 603 6.41 23.06 7.67
CA GLU A 603 5.42 22.53 6.73
C GLU A 603 5.34 21.00 6.72
N MET A 604 6.48 20.31 6.85
CA MET A 604 6.51 18.85 6.98
C MET A 604 5.91 18.36 8.31
N ASP A 605 5.99 19.17 9.38
CA ASP A 605 5.54 18.81 10.73
C ASP A 605 4.09 19.19 11.03
N ARG A 606 3.56 20.16 10.27
CA ARG A 606 2.18 20.65 10.39
C ARG A 606 1.19 19.50 10.29
N ASP A 607 0.28 19.43 11.26
CA ASP A 607 -0.71 18.35 11.35
C ASP A 607 -1.66 18.34 10.16
N ASP A 608 -2.09 19.51 9.70
CA ASP A 608 -3.06 19.72 8.63
C ASP A 608 -2.46 19.66 7.21
N ALA A 609 -1.14 19.49 7.10
CA ALA A 609 -0.47 19.52 5.80
C ALA A 609 -0.75 18.25 4.99
N ALA A 610 -1.26 18.44 3.77
CA ALA A 610 -1.48 17.35 2.83
C ALA A 610 -0.16 16.63 2.46
N PRO A 611 -0.19 15.32 2.14
CA PRO A 611 1.01 14.56 1.77
C PRO A 611 1.87 15.21 0.69
N ASP A 612 1.24 15.78 -0.36
CA ASP A 612 1.94 16.45 -1.44
C ASP A 612 2.68 17.71 -0.98
N VAL A 613 2.10 18.50 -0.07
CA VAL A 613 2.75 19.69 0.51
C VAL A 613 3.98 19.27 1.30
N ARG A 614 3.86 18.21 2.11
CA ARG A 614 4.97 17.68 2.91
C ARG A 614 6.08 17.12 2.01
N ARG A 615 5.72 16.44 0.91
CA ARG A 615 6.68 15.99 -0.12
C ARG A 615 7.39 17.15 -0.78
N MET A 616 6.68 18.20 -1.19
CA MET A 616 7.25 19.39 -1.81
C MET A 616 8.19 20.14 -0.85
N ALA A 617 7.81 20.27 0.42
CA ALA A 617 8.66 20.87 1.44
C ALA A 617 9.95 20.07 1.66
N TRP A 618 9.87 18.74 1.67
CA TRP A 618 11.05 17.87 1.72
C TRP A 618 11.94 18.02 0.47
N LEU A 619 11.36 18.04 -0.74
CA LEU A 619 12.14 18.22 -1.97
C LEU A 619 12.82 19.60 -2.02
N GLU A 620 12.16 20.66 -1.52
CA GLU A 620 12.76 21.99 -1.38
C GLU A 620 13.97 21.96 -0.44
N LEU A 621 13.88 21.25 0.70
CA LEU A 621 15.01 21.06 1.60
C LEU A 621 16.18 20.37 0.91
N CYS A 622 15.93 19.26 0.21
CA CYS A 622 16.97 18.54 -0.53
C CYS A 622 17.62 19.46 -1.58
N ALA A 623 16.82 20.17 -2.38
CA ALA A 623 17.31 21.06 -3.42
C ALA A 623 18.16 22.21 -2.90
N ARG A 624 17.71 22.86 -1.81
CA ARG A 624 18.35 24.08 -1.33
C ARG A 624 19.51 23.80 -0.40
N THR A 625 19.40 22.81 0.47
CA THR A 625 20.40 22.53 1.50
C THR A 625 21.40 21.45 1.11
N GLY A 626 21.11 20.66 0.05
CA GLY A 626 21.89 19.47 -0.31
C GLY A 626 21.80 18.32 0.69
N GLY A 627 20.91 18.41 1.69
CA GLY A 627 20.67 17.33 2.63
C GLY A 627 19.97 16.14 1.97
N SER A 628 20.25 14.93 2.46
CA SER A 628 19.75 13.67 1.90
C SER A 628 18.98 12.80 2.92
N ILE A 629 18.46 13.42 3.99
CA ILE A 629 17.68 12.68 4.99
C ILE A 629 16.36 12.25 4.35
N ALA A 630 16.12 10.95 4.36
CA ALA A 630 14.98 10.38 3.67
C ALA A 630 13.65 10.68 4.39
N PHE A 631 12.60 10.87 3.59
CA PHE A 631 11.25 11.15 4.06
C PHE A 631 10.23 10.55 3.07
N ASP A 632 9.17 9.97 3.61
CA ASP A 632 8.03 9.49 2.86
C ASP A 632 6.75 9.86 3.64
N PRO A 633 5.88 10.75 3.12
CA PRO A 633 4.65 11.15 3.83
C PRO A 633 3.65 10.00 3.96
N GLU A 634 3.90 8.87 3.30
CA GLU A 634 3.10 7.65 3.37
C GLU A 634 3.76 6.54 4.22
N ASP A 635 4.85 6.81 4.96
CA ASP A 635 5.44 5.83 5.89
C ASP A 635 4.66 5.73 7.21
N TRP A 636 5.08 4.88 8.14
CA TRP A 636 4.55 4.84 9.51
C TRP A 636 4.72 6.19 10.21
N VAL A 637 3.71 6.65 10.97
CA VAL A 637 3.75 7.96 11.64
C VAL A 637 5.01 8.11 12.49
N SER A 638 5.39 7.06 13.22
CA SER A 638 6.62 7.01 14.02
C SER A 638 7.91 7.23 13.20
N ARG A 639 7.98 6.68 11.98
CA ARG A 639 9.11 6.90 11.05
C ARG A 639 9.12 8.31 10.49
N GLN A 640 7.94 8.83 10.14
CA GLN A 640 7.80 10.21 9.68
C GLN A 640 8.27 11.21 10.75
N GLU A 641 7.87 11.01 12.01
CA GLU A 641 8.31 11.84 13.14
C GLU A 641 9.83 11.79 13.34
N ARG A 642 10.44 10.60 13.23
CA ARG A 642 11.90 10.44 13.28
C ARG A 642 12.58 11.21 12.14
N SER A 643 12.08 11.14 10.92
CA SER A 643 12.62 11.89 9.78
C SER A 643 12.47 13.40 9.94
N VAL A 644 11.32 13.89 10.41
CA VAL A 644 11.09 15.32 10.69
C VAL A 644 12.03 15.81 11.78
N SER A 645 12.22 15.03 12.85
CA SER A 645 13.16 15.36 13.94
C SER A 645 14.62 15.40 13.46
N ALA A 646 15.01 14.46 12.60
CA ALA A 646 16.34 14.45 11.98
C ALA A 646 16.57 15.69 11.10
N TRP A 647 15.59 16.04 10.26
CA TRP A 647 15.63 17.27 9.47
C TRP A 647 15.70 18.53 10.33
N ARG A 648 14.89 18.62 11.39
CA ARG A 648 14.94 19.73 12.37
C ARG A 648 16.34 19.91 12.94
N SER A 649 16.98 18.81 13.32
CA SER A 649 18.35 18.82 13.86
C SER A 649 19.36 19.29 12.81
N TYR A 650 19.23 18.82 11.56
CA TYR A 650 20.11 19.20 10.46
C TYR A 650 20.01 20.70 10.09
N VAL A 651 18.79 21.21 9.93
CA VAL A 651 18.57 22.61 9.51
C VAL A 651 18.92 23.62 10.60
N SER A 652 18.90 23.21 11.87
CA SER A 652 19.32 24.03 13.00
C SER A 652 20.84 24.23 13.08
N SER A 653 21.62 23.52 12.26
CA SER A 653 23.07 23.74 12.20
C SER A 653 23.39 25.15 11.68
N PRO A 654 24.39 25.87 12.24
CA PRO A 654 24.69 27.25 11.85
C PRO A 654 24.94 27.44 10.36
N ARG A 655 25.55 26.44 9.70
CA ARG A 655 25.81 26.45 8.25
C ARG A 655 24.53 26.51 7.43
N VAL A 656 23.52 25.71 7.79
CA VAL A 656 22.26 25.62 7.05
C VAL A 656 21.33 26.78 7.42
N ALA A 657 21.29 27.16 8.71
CA ALA A 657 20.52 28.30 9.17
C ALA A 657 20.91 29.63 8.48
N ALA A 658 22.20 29.81 8.15
CA ALA A 658 22.71 30.99 7.43
C ALA A 658 22.18 31.16 5.98
N MET A 659 21.43 30.17 5.47
CA MET A 659 20.81 30.21 4.13
C MET A 659 19.48 30.97 4.09
N ALA A 660 18.95 31.43 5.23
CA ALA A 660 17.70 32.16 5.29
C ALA A 660 17.67 33.40 4.37
N GLY A 661 16.55 33.61 3.69
CA GLY A 661 16.27 34.70 2.75
C GLY A 661 17.03 34.62 1.42
N ARG A 662 17.98 33.69 1.26
CA ARG A 662 18.82 33.60 0.07
C ARG A 662 18.12 32.86 -1.07
N TRP A 663 18.42 33.30 -2.28
CA TRP A 663 18.08 32.59 -3.52
C TRP A 663 19.02 31.42 -3.83
N SER A 664 19.91 31.07 -2.90
CA SER A 664 20.94 30.07 -3.12
C SER A 664 20.37 28.67 -3.22
N SER A 665 20.82 27.93 -4.23
CA SER A 665 20.45 26.55 -4.49
C SER A 665 21.70 25.70 -4.65
N ALA A 666 21.82 24.64 -3.84
CA ALA A 666 22.92 23.67 -3.98
C ALA A 666 22.93 22.99 -5.36
N MET A 667 21.78 23.01 -6.07
CA MET A 667 21.61 22.36 -7.36
C MET A 667 22.09 23.20 -8.56
N LEU A 668 22.02 24.53 -8.48
CA LEU A 668 22.24 25.40 -9.65
C LEU A 668 23.37 26.43 -9.46
N GLU A 669 23.93 26.58 -8.25
CA GLU A 669 24.97 27.57 -7.93
C GLU A 669 26.39 27.01 -7.75
N GLY A 670 26.66 25.82 -8.27
CA GLY A 670 28.03 25.37 -8.45
C GLY A 670 28.15 24.53 -9.70
#